data_AF-A0A520XEN4-F1
#
_entry.id   AF-A0A520XEN4-F1
#
_cell.length_a   1.000
_cell.length_b   1.000
_cell.length_c   1.000
_cell.angle_alpha   90.00
_cell.angle_beta   90.00
_cell.angle_gamma   90.00
#
_symmetry.space_group_name_H-M   'P 1'
#
loop_
_entity.id
_entity.type
_entity.pdbx_description
1 polymer ?
#
loop_
_entity_poly.entity_id
_entity_poly.type
_entity_poly.pdbx_seq_one_letter_code
_entity_poly.pdbx_strand_id
1 'polypeptide(L)'
;MEKNMKEKLYLGIDIGSTTVKFAILDDKLNLIKKDYIRSNGESIKTAYDVLKKIFEEYPENLFAGIGATGSGSRTLGEVLGIPNINELVAQTEAVKYFYPNVKTVIEIGGQDSKFLMLRKNEETGRIFLEDFGLNDLCAAGTGSFLDQQAERLHISIENEFGNMALESKNPAKIAGRCTVFAKSDMIHLQQVSTPISDIVAGLCYAVARTFIGTVAKGKKFEKPVIFQGGVAFNKGMIRAFKDILGLKEGELIIPEHHTVMPAIGIAIISRDEKDFKFNGLEPLREFIEKDKSSGRYRERLKSMQFADEKFNNAEMDSLTSLKSLSGLNIPVYIGIDTGSVSTNVVLLDENKNLLVKKYKKTNGKPIEIVRDTLYEIYLELQNFNIEVTVKGVCTTGSGRYLIADYVGADIVKNEITAQAAASIFIDKDVDTVFEIGGQDSKYIRIQDGVVVDFEMNKACAAGTGSFLEEQALKLNIDIIKEFSDKAFNAESSCNLGDRCTVFMESDLVSHQQKGANKDQLIAGLAYSIVENYLNKVVLGKPVGKHILFQGGVALNKAVVSAFETLLGKKIIVPRHNEVTGAIGSALIAFTNNSESKFVGFDLRNRKYTQESFECLKCSNLCDVNKVVVENEPAHYYGARCDIFEVDKAKTKKGDNFFKYRKELLLEGYSDSNESDYSKPRIGIPFCLETYDLFPFYNEFFSSLGFNVILSTETNRNIINSSNMLSVTDTCFPVKLVAGHVKNLIEKKIEAVFLPALVNREKNHDFQENTFQCPYIQGVPFIARSLIELNKIHVISPEVRLFGVKHDYDLTIDHFLKNLKKFSISKNKIITAFDKALNKQKLFYERLKTKGKEVLESYDDITVLIGRTYNTQDEGINLSISNKIASLGKTVMPMDFLDIEGVSIYEEHDNMFWHSGHKILSAAKIVMDNPKLNAVYITNYACGPDSFIKNFFAEYMKHKPYLEIEIDEHNADAGYVTRLEAFYDSIKDFKIKPENV
;
A
#
# COMPACT_ATOMS: atom_id res chain seq x y z
N MET A 1 51.78 -13.26 -49.70
CA MET A 1 50.89 -14.14 -48.92
C MET A 1 50.53 -13.43 -47.62
N GLU A 2 49.58 -12.50 -47.70
CA GLU A 2 48.97 -11.83 -46.55
C GLU A 2 47.77 -12.65 -46.10
N LYS A 3 47.76 -13.09 -44.85
CA LYS A 3 46.60 -13.71 -44.21
C LYS A 3 46.63 -13.48 -42.70
N ASN A 4 46.53 -12.21 -42.28
CA ASN A 4 46.04 -11.87 -40.95
C ASN A 4 44.59 -11.43 -41.11
N MET A 5 43.65 -12.38 -41.09
CA MET A 5 42.24 -12.05 -40.86
C MET A 5 42.17 -11.47 -39.44
N LYS A 6 42.00 -10.15 -39.31
CA LYS A 6 41.61 -9.55 -38.04
C LYS A 6 40.26 -10.18 -37.64
N GLU A 7 40.19 -10.79 -36.45
CA GLU A 7 38.92 -11.29 -35.92
C GLU A 7 37.92 -10.14 -35.86
N LYS A 8 36.76 -10.33 -36.51
CA LYS A 8 35.66 -9.37 -36.49
C LYS A 8 34.94 -9.52 -35.16
N LEU A 9 34.66 -8.38 -34.53
CA LEU A 9 33.92 -8.31 -33.28
C LEU A 9 32.53 -7.71 -33.49
N TYR A 10 31.59 -8.12 -32.65
CA TYR A 10 30.22 -7.61 -32.64
C TYR A 10 29.86 -7.17 -31.23
N LEU A 11 29.43 -5.92 -31.08
CA LEU A 11 29.12 -5.31 -29.80
C LEU A 11 27.61 -5.12 -29.65
N GLY A 12 27.05 -5.71 -28.60
CA GLY A 12 25.70 -5.40 -28.16
C GLY A 12 25.71 -4.58 -26.88
N ILE A 13 24.87 -3.55 -26.84
CA ILE A 13 24.72 -2.65 -25.70
C ILE A 13 23.27 -2.71 -25.22
N ASP A 14 23.06 -2.90 -23.92
CA ASP A 14 21.76 -2.75 -23.27
C ASP A 14 21.84 -1.60 -22.28
N ILE A 15 21.16 -0.49 -22.60
CA ILE A 15 21.08 0.71 -21.77
C ILE A 15 19.71 0.79 -21.08
N GLY A 16 19.66 0.15 -19.91
CA GLY A 16 18.50 0.16 -19.03
C GLY A 16 18.35 1.45 -18.22
N SER A 17 17.29 1.50 -17.41
CA SER A 17 17.02 2.63 -16.52
C SER A 17 18.04 2.76 -15.40
N THR A 18 18.51 1.63 -14.85
CA THR A 18 19.45 1.59 -13.71
C THR A 18 20.83 1.05 -14.06
N THR A 19 21.01 0.50 -15.27
CA THR A 19 22.24 -0.22 -15.64
C THR A 19 22.61 -0.01 -17.10
N VAL A 20 23.90 -0.09 -17.40
CA VAL A 20 24.45 -0.23 -18.75
C VAL A 20 25.18 -1.56 -18.82
N LYS A 21 24.90 -2.34 -19.85
CA LYS A 21 25.44 -3.68 -20.03
C LYS A 21 25.98 -3.82 -21.44
N PHE A 22 27.00 -4.64 -21.61
CA PHE A 22 27.51 -4.95 -22.94
C PHE A 22 27.96 -6.39 -23.08
N ALA A 23 28.00 -6.86 -24.33
CA ALA A 23 28.60 -8.12 -24.71
C ALA A 23 29.34 -7.97 -26.04
N ILE A 24 30.56 -8.50 -26.11
CA ILE A 24 31.41 -8.57 -27.30
C ILE A 24 31.51 -10.03 -27.74
N LEU A 25 31.11 -10.32 -28.97
CA LEU A 25 31.22 -11.65 -29.58
C LEU A 25 32.23 -11.63 -30.74
N ASP A 26 32.88 -12.77 -30.98
CA ASP A 26 33.62 -13.00 -32.23
C ASP A 26 32.70 -13.48 -33.36
N ASP A 27 33.27 -13.68 -34.56
CA ASP A 27 32.56 -14.17 -35.75
C ASP A 27 31.96 -15.58 -35.59
N LYS A 28 32.44 -16.36 -34.62
CA LYS A 28 31.92 -17.68 -34.27
C LYS A 28 30.86 -17.62 -33.15
N LEU A 29 30.50 -16.41 -32.70
CA LEU A 29 29.60 -16.15 -31.57
C LEU A 29 30.14 -16.59 -30.20
N ASN A 30 31.46 -16.74 -30.05
CA ASN A 30 32.04 -16.92 -28.73
C ASN A 30 32.02 -15.60 -27.96
N LEU A 31 31.64 -15.65 -26.68
CA LEU A 31 31.64 -14.48 -25.81
C LEU A 31 33.07 -14.11 -25.42
N ILE A 32 33.55 -12.97 -25.93
CA ILE A 32 34.90 -12.45 -25.66
C ILE A 32 34.93 -11.65 -24.37
N LYS A 33 33.96 -10.74 -24.20
CA LYS A 33 33.88 -9.88 -23.02
C LYS A 33 32.43 -9.48 -22.76
N LYS A 34 32.10 -9.28 -21.49
CA LYS A 34 30.82 -8.70 -21.05
C LYS A 34 31.03 -7.92 -19.77
N ASP A 35 30.11 -7.00 -19.49
CA ASP A 35 30.01 -6.36 -18.19
C ASP A 35 28.58 -5.92 -17.88
N TYR A 36 28.31 -5.71 -16.59
CA TYR A 36 27.05 -5.22 -16.04
C TYR A 36 27.36 -4.10 -15.04
N ILE A 37 26.97 -2.88 -15.37
CA ILE A 37 27.41 -1.68 -14.64
C ILE A 37 26.19 -0.87 -14.21
N ARG A 38 26.11 -0.51 -12.92
CA ARG A 38 25.07 0.40 -12.39
C ARG A 38 25.31 1.82 -12.91
N SER A 39 24.25 2.47 -13.40
CA SER A 39 24.36 3.82 -13.96
C SER A 39 24.21 4.94 -12.95
N ASN A 40 23.66 4.68 -11.76
CA ASN A 40 23.47 5.64 -10.66
C ASN A 40 22.90 7.00 -11.10
N GLY A 41 21.87 6.97 -11.96
CA GLY A 41 21.25 8.20 -12.46
C GLY A 41 22.10 8.95 -13.49
N GLU A 42 22.98 8.26 -14.22
CA GLU A 42 23.79 8.85 -15.30
C GLU A 42 23.90 7.93 -16.53
N SER A 43 22.85 7.18 -16.91
CA SER A 43 22.91 6.11 -17.94
C SER A 43 23.61 6.48 -19.26
N ILE A 44 23.40 7.68 -19.78
CA ILE A 44 24.05 8.14 -21.03
C ILE A 44 25.56 8.37 -20.83
N LYS A 45 25.95 8.98 -19.70
CA LYS A 45 27.35 9.19 -19.34
C LYS A 45 28.04 7.88 -18.98
N THR A 46 27.38 6.98 -18.25
CA THR A 46 27.88 5.63 -18.01
C THR A 46 28.09 4.88 -19.33
N ALA A 47 27.18 4.99 -20.30
CA ALA A 47 27.38 4.39 -21.62
C ALA A 47 28.58 4.99 -22.37
N TYR A 48 28.79 6.30 -22.27
CA TYR A 48 30.00 6.95 -22.80
C TYR A 48 31.28 6.39 -22.15
N ASP A 49 31.33 6.32 -20.81
CA ASP A 49 32.50 5.81 -20.07
C ASP A 49 32.78 4.33 -20.40
N VAL A 50 31.73 3.52 -20.55
CA VAL A 50 31.83 2.11 -20.96
C VAL A 50 32.39 1.99 -22.37
N LEU A 51 31.82 2.72 -23.33
CA LEU A 51 32.29 2.65 -24.72
C LEU A 51 33.71 3.17 -24.87
N LYS A 52 34.07 4.23 -24.15
CA LYS A 52 35.44 4.75 -24.11
C LYS A 52 36.42 3.66 -23.67
N LYS A 53 36.14 2.98 -22.55
CA LYS A 53 36.97 1.86 -22.06
C LYS A 53 37.04 0.70 -23.06
N ILE A 54 35.92 0.36 -23.70
CA ILE A 54 35.89 -0.68 -24.73
C ILE A 54 36.80 -0.32 -25.90
N PHE A 55 36.74 0.92 -26.39
CA PHE A 55 37.53 1.35 -27.55
C PHE A 55 39.01 1.61 -27.24
N GLU A 56 39.37 1.86 -25.97
CA GLU A 56 40.75 1.86 -25.49
C GLU A 56 41.37 0.45 -25.55
N GLU A 57 40.60 -0.60 -25.30
CA GLU A 57 41.06 -2.00 -25.29
C GLU A 57 40.89 -2.70 -26.66
N TYR A 58 39.79 -2.42 -27.36
CA TYR A 58 39.43 -2.96 -28.67
C TYR A 58 39.22 -1.81 -29.65
N PRO A 59 40.20 -1.49 -30.52
CA PRO A 59 40.05 -0.40 -31.47
C PRO A 59 38.77 -0.48 -32.30
N GLU A 60 38.12 0.66 -32.54
CA GLU A 60 36.81 0.76 -33.21
C GLU A 60 36.75 0.00 -34.56
N ASN A 61 37.86 -0.06 -35.29
CA ASN A 61 37.97 -0.75 -36.58
C ASN A 61 37.90 -2.29 -36.52
N LEU A 62 37.88 -2.89 -35.33
CA LEU A 62 37.65 -4.32 -35.13
C LEU A 62 36.16 -4.69 -35.15
N PHE A 63 35.27 -3.73 -34.88
CA PHE A 63 33.84 -3.99 -34.79
C PHE A 63 33.18 -3.96 -36.17
N ALA A 64 32.63 -5.11 -36.56
CA ALA A 64 31.87 -5.26 -37.80
C ALA A 64 30.37 -4.99 -37.63
N GLY A 65 29.90 -4.87 -36.37
CA GLY A 65 28.56 -4.43 -36.03
C GLY A 65 28.45 -3.97 -34.58
N ILE A 66 27.74 -2.88 -34.34
CA ILE A 66 27.40 -2.39 -33.00
C ILE A 66 25.91 -2.07 -33.00
N GLY A 67 25.17 -2.56 -32.00
CA GLY A 67 23.77 -2.25 -31.81
C GLY A 67 23.44 -1.92 -30.36
N ALA A 68 22.28 -1.31 -30.14
CA ALA A 68 21.78 -1.00 -28.80
C ALA A 68 20.32 -1.43 -28.58
N THR A 69 19.99 -1.73 -27.33
CA THR A 69 18.63 -1.99 -26.84
C THR A 69 18.43 -1.43 -25.42
N GLY A 70 17.23 -1.56 -24.89
CA GLY A 70 16.85 -1.01 -23.58
C GLY A 70 16.33 0.44 -23.65
N SER A 71 15.90 0.97 -22.51
CA SER A 71 15.19 2.27 -22.43
C SER A 71 15.94 3.48 -23.02
N GLY A 72 17.27 3.52 -22.91
CA GLY A 72 18.10 4.62 -23.41
C GLY A 72 18.63 4.43 -24.84
N SER A 73 18.30 3.31 -25.50
CA SER A 73 18.92 2.94 -26.78
C SER A 73 18.53 3.87 -27.91
N ARG A 74 17.35 4.48 -27.83
CA ARG A 74 16.90 5.45 -28.82
C ARG A 74 17.79 6.68 -28.83
N THR A 75 18.02 7.29 -27.67
CA THR A 75 18.93 8.43 -27.53
C THR A 75 20.34 8.05 -27.98
N LEU A 76 20.84 6.91 -27.51
CA LEU A 76 22.18 6.42 -27.87
C LEU A 76 22.33 6.17 -29.38
N GLY A 77 21.33 5.53 -29.99
CA GLY A 77 21.26 5.23 -31.42
C GLY A 77 21.17 6.48 -32.29
N GLU A 78 20.31 7.44 -31.92
CA GLU A 78 20.18 8.73 -32.61
C GLU A 78 21.49 9.54 -32.57
N VAL A 79 22.20 9.52 -31.44
CA VAL A 79 23.45 10.27 -31.26
C VAL A 79 24.65 9.59 -31.95
N LEU A 80 24.79 8.27 -31.80
CA LEU A 80 25.95 7.52 -32.32
C LEU A 80 25.76 6.99 -33.75
N GLY A 81 24.53 7.02 -34.28
CA GLY A 81 24.18 6.46 -35.58
C GLY A 81 23.97 4.93 -35.60
N ILE A 82 23.96 4.28 -34.43
CA ILE A 82 23.88 2.82 -34.31
C ILE A 82 22.43 2.31 -34.33
N PRO A 83 22.16 1.08 -34.84
CA PRO A 83 20.83 0.48 -34.82
C PRO A 83 20.25 0.34 -33.41
N ASN A 84 18.97 0.71 -33.27
CA ASN A 84 18.17 0.45 -32.09
C ASN A 84 17.27 -0.76 -32.35
N ILE A 85 17.56 -1.88 -31.69
CA ILE A 85 16.85 -3.14 -31.87
C ILE A 85 15.92 -3.40 -30.68
N ASN A 86 14.74 -3.93 -30.98
CA ASN A 86 13.74 -4.27 -29.96
C ASN A 86 14.28 -5.33 -28.98
N GLU A 87 14.13 -5.05 -27.69
CA GLU A 87 14.69 -5.89 -26.63
C GLU A 87 14.08 -7.31 -26.59
N LEU A 88 12.81 -7.47 -26.92
CA LEU A 88 12.16 -8.79 -26.98
C LEU A 88 12.82 -9.68 -28.03
N VAL A 89 13.22 -9.08 -29.15
CA VAL A 89 13.91 -9.79 -30.25
C VAL A 89 15.30 -10.18 -29.79
N ALA A 90 16.04 -9.25 -29.18
CA ALA A 90 17.37 -9.51 -28.65
C ALA A 90 17.37 -10.64 -27.60
N GLN A 91 16.48 -10.57 -26.60
CA GLN A 91 16.34 -11.64 -25.61
C GLN A 91 16.00 -12.98 -26.25
N THR A 92 15.06 -13.00 -27.21
CA THR A 92 14.65 -14.22 -27.91
C THR A 92 15.82 -14.86 -28.65
N GLU A 93 16.66 -14.08 -29.35
CA GLU A 93 17.81 -14.62 -30.09
C GLU A 93 18.89 -15.18 -29.16
N ALA A 94 19.17 -14.53 -28.03
CA ALA A 94 20.10 -15.07 -27.04
C ALA A 94 19.61 -16.39 -26.43
N VAL A 95 18.33 -16.48 -26.06
CA VAL A 95 17.73 -17.70 -25.48
C VAL A 95 17.70 -18.83 -26.51
N LYS A 96 17.35 -18.53 -27.77
CA LYS A 96 17.36 -19.50 -28.87
C LYS A 96 18.73 -20.09 -29.12
N TYR A 97 19.79 -19.29 -28.97
CA TYR A 97 21.17 -19.75 -29.16
C TYR A 97 21.64 -20.68 -28.04
N PHE A 98 21.48 -20.29 -26.77
CA PHE A 98 22.00 -21.07 -25.63
C PHE A 98 21.04 -22.15 -25.10
N TYR A 99 19.73 -21.95 -25.23
CA TYR A 99 18.71 -22.76 -24.57
C TYR A 99 17.52 -23.10 -25.49
N PRO A 100 17.74 -23.81 -26.61
CA PRO A 100 16.73 -24.04 -27.65
C PRO A 100 15.52 -24.90 -27.22
N ASN A 101 15.56 -25.53 -26.05
CA ASN A 101 14.47 -26.35 -25.52
C ASN A 101 13.58 -25.61 -24.50
N VAL A 102 13.91 -24.37 -24.16
CA VAL A 102 13.15 -23.55 -23.21
C VAL A 102 11.86 -23.05 -23.85
N LYS A 103 10.79 -23.03 -23.04
CA LYS A 103 9.46 -22.62 -23.51
C LYS A 103 8.98 -21.31 -22.89
N THR A 104 9.46 -20.98 -21.70
CA THR A 104 9.06 -19.77 -20.98
C THR A 104 10.30 -19.03 -20.49
N VAL A 105 10.32 -17.71 -20.68
CA VAL A 105 11.35 -16.82 -20.13
C VAL A 105 10.69 -15.85 -19.15
N ILE A 106 11.22 -15.80 -17.95
CA ILE A 106 10.99 -14.78 -16.93
C ILE A 106 12.22 -13.88 -16.98
N GLU A 107 12.06 -12.62 -17.34
CA GLU A 107 13.12 -11.62 -17.22
C GLU A 107 12.66 -10.53 -16.25
N ILE A 108 13.50 -10.24 -15.24
CA ILE A 108 13.23 -9.15 -14.29
C ILE A 108 14.48 -8.28 -14.19
N GLY A 109 14.34 -7.07 -14.72
CA GLY A 109 15.33 -6.00 -14.77
C GLY A 109 15.15 -5.00 -13.62
N GLY A 110 15.64 -3.78 -13.86
CA GLY A 110 15.64 -2.71 -12.86
C GLY A 110 14.27 -2.09 -12.66
N GLN A 111 13.60 -1.67 -13.74
CA GLN A 111 12.25 -1.09 -13.71
C GLN A 111 11.28 -1.81 -14.66
N ASP A 112 11.74 -2.86 -15.32
CA ASP A 112 11.01 -3.63 -16.32
C ASP A 112 11.08 -5.14 -16.01
N SER A 113 10.02 -5.83 -16.40
CA SER A 113 9.81 -7.25 -16.22
C SER A 113 9.09 -7.80 -17.46
N LYS A 114 9.57 -8.92 -17.98
CA LYS A 114 9.11 -9.49 -19.25
C LYS A 114 8.83 -10.98 -19.10
N PHE A 115 7.69 -11.39 -19.63
CA PHE A 115 7.31 -12.78 -19.83
C PHE A 115 7.38 -13.08 -21.32
N LEU A 116 8.13 -14.11 -21.72
CA LEU A 116 8.19 -14.57 -23.11
C LEU A 116 7.76 -16.03 -23.20
N MET A 117 6.88 -16.35 -24.14
CA MET A 117 6.49 -17.72 -24.48
C MET A 117 7.07 -18.08 -25.84
N LEU A 118 7.94 -19.08 -25.86
CA LEU A 118 8.64 -19.53 -27.04
C LEU A 118 8.03 -20.83 -27.58
N ARG A 119 7.90 -20.90 -28.91
CA ARG A 119 7.47 -22.10 -29.62
C ARG A 119 8.48 -22.51 -30.65
N LYS A 120 8.58 -23.82 -30.84
CA LYS A 120 9.31 -24.42 -31.94
C LYS A 120 8.30 -24.81 -33.01
N ASN A 121 8.47 -24.25 -34.21
CA ASN A 121 7.72 -24.70 -35.37
C ASN A 121 8.18 -26.12 -35.73
N GLU A 122 7.25 -27.07 -35.77
CA GLU A 122 7.56 -28.50 -35.95
C GLU A 122 8.11 -28.82 -37.36
N GLU A 123 7.72 -28.06 -38.38
CA GLU A 123 8.14 -28.28 -39.77
C GLU A 123 9.54 -27.70 -40.07
N THR A 124 9.81 -26.49 -39.57
CA THR A 124 11.05 -25.75 -39.87
C THR A 124 12.09 -25.89 -38.77
N GLY A 125 11.71 -26.39 -37.59
CA GLY A 125 12.55 -26.43 -36.40
C GLY A 125 12.89 -25.05 -35.82
N ARG A 126 12.36 -23.96 -36.39
CA ARG A 126 12.65 -22.59 -35.97
C ARG A 126 11.90 -22.24 -34.69
N ILE A 127 12.60 -21.58 -33.77
CA ILE A 127 12.04 -21.05 -32.53
C ILE A 127 11.56 -19.62 -32.78
N PHE A 128 10.35 -19.30 -32.35
CA PHE A 128 9.76 -17.96 -32.43
C PHE A 128 9.05 -17.59 -31.13
N LEU A 129 8.88 -16.28 -30.92
CA LEU A 129 8.09 -15.72 -29.82
C LEU A 129 6.60 -15.84 -30.16
N GLU A 130 5.88 -16.73 -29.46
CA GLU A 130 4.44 -16.94 -29.65
C GLU A 130 3.63 -15.86 -28.94
N ASP A 131 4.00 -15.52 -27.71
CA ASP A 131 3.29 -14.57 -26.88
C ASP A 131 4.28 -13.90 -25.90
N PHE A 132 3.94 -12.70 -25.43
CA PHE A 132 4.73 -11.98 -24.46
C PHE A 132 3.87 -11.16 -23.49
N GLY A 133 4.43 -10.84 -22.34
CA GLY A 133 3.86 -9.95 -21.34
C GLY A 133 4.91 -8.98 -20.84
N LEU A 134 4.52 -7.74 -20.58
CA LEU A 134 5.38 -6.68 -20.06
C LEU A 134 4.68 -6.04 -18.87
N ASN A 135 5.43 -5.61 -17.86
CA ASN A 135 4.87 -4.68 -16.88
C ASN A 135 4.65 -3.30 -17.54
N ASP A 136 3.63 -2.59 -17.06
CA ASP A 136 3.49 -1.15 -17.36
C ASP A 136 4.62 -0.36 -16.67
N LEU A 137 4.64 0.97 -16.79
CA LEU A 137 5.62 1.91 -16.17
C LEU A 137 5.80 1.75 -14.64
N CYS A 138 5.07 0.86 -13.98
CA CYS A 138 5.17 0.62 -12.55
C CYS A 138 6.38 -0.27 -12.21
N ALA A 139 7.26 0.22 -11.32
CA ALA A 139 8.38 -0.53 -10.74
C ALA A 139 7.95 -1.70 -9.83
N ALA A 140 6.65 -1.89 -9.59
CA ALA A 140 6.14 -3.00 -8.81
C ALA A 140 6.45 -4.34 -9.49
N GLY A 141 7.05 -5.27 -8.75
CA GLY A 141 7.44 -6.57 -9.30
C GLY A 141 8.74 -6.54 -10.12
N THR A 142 9.62 -5.56 -9.88
CA THR A 142 10.93 -5.39 -10.56
C THR A 142 12.08 -5.36 -9.56
N GLY A 143 13.33 -5.26 -10.04
CA GLY A 143 14.51 -5.13 -9.17
C GLY A 143 14.52 -3.86 -8.33
N SER A 144 14.04 -2.72 -8.86
CA SER A 144 13.98 -1.46 -8.12
C SER A 144 13.08 -1.55 -6.90
N PHE A 145 12.03 -2.39 -6.94
CA PHE A 145 11.21 -2.67 -5.76
C PHE A 145 12.04 -3.28 -4.63
N LEU A 146 12.88 -4.28 -4.95
CA LEU A 146 13.73 -4.96 -3.97
C LEU A 146 14.86 -4.05 -3.49
N ASP A 147 15.50 -3.30 -4.39
CA ASP A 147 16.54 -2.31 -4.04
C ASP A 147 16.00 -1.34 -2.98
N GLN A 148 14.81 -0.75 -3.21
CA GLN A 148 14.16 0.19 -2.29
C GLN A 148 13.85 -0.44 -0.93
N GLN A 149 13.39 -1.69 -0.91
CA GLN A 149 13.06 -2.36 0.35
C GLN A 149 14.31 -2.77 1.13
N ALA A 150 15.37 -3.20 0.43
CA ALA A 150 16.64 -3.58 1.03
C ALA A 150 17.32 -2.38 1.70
N GLU A 151 17.39 -1.25 0.99
CA GLU A 151 17.92 0.01 1.51
C GLU A 151 17.21 0.44 2.80
N ARG A 152 15.89 0.32 2.81
CA ARG A 152 15.05 0.67 3.96
C ARG A 152 15.25 -0.24 5.18
N LEU A 153 15.57 -1.50 4.94
CA LEU A 153 15.98 -2.43 6.01
C LEU A 153 17.45 -2.30 6.39
N HIS A 154 18.21 -1.45 5.69
CA HIS A 154 19.67 -1.34 5.78
C HIS A 154 20.38 -2.68 5.55
N ILE A 155 19.89 -3.44 4.56
CA ILE A 155 20.41 -4.73 4.15
C ILE A 155 21.05 -4.59 2.77
N SER A 156 22.24 -5.15 2.59
CA SER A 156 22.86 -5.22 1.27
C SER A 156 22.03 -6.09 0.33
N ILE A 157 21.52 -5.49 -0.76
CA ILE A 157 20.75 -6.22 -1.79
C ILE A 157 21.58 -7.31 -2.47
N GLU A 158 22.88 -7.07 -2.65
CA GLU A 158 23.78 -7.96 -3.38
C GLU A 158 24.27 -9.13 -2.51
N ASN A 159 24.59 -8.88 -1.24
CA ASN A 159 25.29 -9.85 -0.39
C ASN A 159 24.40 -10.53 0.65
N GLU A 160 23.40 -9.83 1.19
CA GLU A 160 22.68 -10.27 2.40
C GLU A 160 21.24 -10.65 2.09
N PHE A 161 20.52 -9.81 1.33
CA PHE A 161 19.07 -9.89 1.15
C PHE A 161 18.61 -11.27 0.66
N GLY A 162 19.22 -11.79 -0.41
CA GLY A 162 18.86 -13.08 -0.98
C GLY A 162 19.15 -14.27 -0.06
N ASN A 163 20.20 -14.20 0.77
CA ASN A 163 20.55 -15.26 1.71
C ASN A 163 19.63 -15.22 2.94
N MET A 164 19.32 -14.03 3.45
CA MET A 164 18.40 -13.83 4.57
C MET A 164 16.98 -14.33 4.26
N ALA A 165 16.53 -14.18 3.01
CA ALA A 165 15.26 -14.77 2.54
C ALA A 165 15.21 -16.30 2.68
N LEU A 166 16.36 -16.99 2.64
CA LEU A 166 16.42 -18.45 2.75
C LEU A 166 16.29 -18.93 4.20
N GLU A 167 16.58 -18.08 5.18
CA GLU A 167 16.47 -18.41 6.61
C GLU A 167 15.00 -18.48 7.07
N SER A 168 14.11 -17.78 6.37
CA SER A 168 12.68 -17.75 6.69
C SER A 168 12.00 -19.10 6.47
N LYS A 169 11.29 -19.56 7.50
CA LYS A 169 10.36 -20.70 7.42
C LYS A 169 8.93 -20.26 7.12
N ASN A 170 8.56 -19.07 7.60
CA ASN A 170 7.21 -18.50 7.48
C ASN A 170 7.29 -17.10 6.85
N PRO A 171 7.50 -16.99 5.52
CA PRO A 171 7.61 -15.69 4.85
C PRO A 171 6.42 -14.79 5.17
N ALA A 172 6.70 -13.55 5.56
CA ALA A 172 5.69 -12.58 5.93
C ALA A 172 4.84 -12.18 4.70
N LYS A 173 3.61 -11.74 4.95
CA LYS A 173 2.72 -11.29 3.87
C LYS A 173 2.97 -9.82 3.59
N ILE A 174 3.38 -9.54 2.37
CA ILE A 174 3.60 -8.17 1.90
C ILE A 174 2.90 -8.02 0.56
N ALA A 175 2.16 -6.92 0.40
CA ALA A 175 1.54 -6.55 -0.87
C ALA A 175 2.63 -6.25 -1.91
N GLY A 176 2.57 -6.93 -3.06
CA GLY A 176 3.57 -6.79 -4.13
C GLY A 176 3.20 -5.80 -5.24
N ARG A 177 1.99 -5.22 -5.22
CA ARG A 177 1.43 -4.43 -6.33
C ARG A 177 2.05 -3.04 -6.47
N CYS A 178 2.64 -2.50 -5.39
CA CYS A 178 3.33 -1.22 -5.43
C CYS A 178 4.32 -1.10 -4.26
N THR A 179 5.45 -0.44 -4.52
CA THR A 179 6.54 -0.22 -3.56
C THR A 179 6.04 0.49 -2.31
N VAL A 180 5.16 1.46 -2.47
CA VAL A 180 4.57 2.23 -1.38
C VAL A 180 3.80 1.35 -0.40
N PHE A 181 2.99 0.44 -0.91
CA PHE A 181 2.19 -0.43 -0.06
C PHE A 181 3.04 -1.50 0.62
N ALA A 182 4.03 -2.03 -0.08
CA ALA A 182 5.00 -2.92 0.52
C ALA A 182 5.71 -2.27 1.71
N LYS A 183 6.07 -0.97 1.60
CA LYS A 183 6.64 -0.21 2.71
C LYS A 183 5.69 -0.19 3.92
N SER A 184 4.44 0.18 3.71
CA SER A 184 3.43 0.22 4.78
C SER A 184 3.26 -1.13 5.48
N ASP A 185 3.21 -2.22 4.71
CA ASP A 185 3.12 -3.58 5.25
C ASP A 185 4.39 -3.97 6.03
N MET A 186 5.59 -3.74 5.48
CA MET A 186 6.87 -4.03 6.15
C MET A 186 7.00 -3.31 7.48
N ILE A 187 6.61 -2.04 7.51
CA ILE A 187 6.63 -1.19 8.70
C ILE A 187 5.70 -1.74 9.77
N HIS A 188 4.48 -2.09 9.38
CA HIS A 188 3.52 -2.70 10.29
C HIS A 188 4.09 -3.99 10.87
N LEU A 189 4.67 -4.85 10.01
CA LEU A 189 5.34 -6.07 10.43
C LEU A 189 6.49 -5.80 11.41
N GLN A 190 7.30 -4.77 11.19
CA GLN A 190 8.34 -4.35 12.14
C GLN A 190 7.75 -3.88 13.49
N GLN A 191 6.63 -3.15 13.48
CA GLN A 191 5.97 -2.64 14.70
C GLN A 191 5.35 -3.75 15.53
N VAL A 192 4.75 -4.74 14.88
CA VAL A 192 4.28 -5.94 15.57
C VAL A 192 5.42 -6.93 15.82
N SER A 193 6.64 -6.55 15.45
CA SER A 193 7.88 -7.27 15.71
C SER A 193 7.95 -8.64 15.01
N THR A 194 7.74 -8.64 13.69
CA THR A 194 7.98 -9.77 12.80
C THR A 194 9.49 -9.89 12.49
N PRO A 195 10.06 -11.11 12.44
CA PRO A 195 11.46 -11.31 12.07
C PRO A 195 11.82 -10.72 10.70
N ILE A 196 12.99 -10.07 10.61
CA ILE A 196 13.45 -9.43 9.36
C ILE A 196 13.60 -10.43 8.22
N SER A 197 14.08 -11.65 8.49
CA SER A 197 14.19 -12.71 7.48
C SER A 197 12.84 -13.12 6.89
N ASP A 198 11.79 -13.15 7.70
CA ASP A 198 10.42 -13.40 7.25
C ASP A 198 9.90 -12.24 6.38
N ILE A 199 10.19 -10.98 6.74
CA ILE A 199 9.87 -9.81 5.93
C ILE A 199 10.58 -9.88 4.56
N VAL A 200 11.88 -10.14 4.55
CA VAL A 200 12.71 -10.23 3.35
C VAL A 200 12.26 -11.36 2.43
N ALA A 201 11.95 -12.54 2.97
CA ALA A 201 11.34 -13.62 2.20
C ALA A 201 9.97 -13.18 1.65
N GLY A 202 9.13 -12.57 2.49
CA GLY A 202 7.82 -12.04 2.10
C GLY A 202 7.86 -11.13 0.87
N LEU A 203 8.87 -10.25 0.79
CA LEU A 203 9.13 -9.38 -0.35
C LEU A 203 9.44 -10.15 -1.63
N CYS A 204 10.27 -11.19 -1.55
CA CYS A 204 10.57 -12.03 -2.71
C CYS A 204 9.32 -12.72 -3.25
N TYR A 205 8.47 -13.29 -2.38
CA TYR A 205 7.21 -13.88 -2.82
C TYR A 205 6.22 -12.83 -3.33
N ALA A 206 6.24 -11.62 -2.78
CA ALA A 206 5.41 -10.52 -3.25
C ALA A 206 5.75 -10.15 -4.71
N VAL A 207 7.05 -9.97 -5.02
CA VAL A 207 7.52 -9.69 -6.39
C VAL A 207 7.19 -10.82 -7.35
N ALA A 208 7.41 -12.08 -6.95
CA ALA A 208 7.09 -13.23 -7.81
C ALA A 208 5.58 -13.36 -8.09
N ARG A 209 4.72 -13.14 -7.08
CA ARG A 209 3.26 -13.10 -7.27
C ARG A 209 2.83 -11.96 -8.18
N THR A 210 3.41 -10.77 -8.00
CA THR A 210 3.15 -9.62 -8.86
C THR A 210 3.52 -9.93 -10.29
N PHE A 211 4.70 -10.49 -10.56
CA PHE A 211 5.09 -10.90 -11.91
C PHE A 211 4.05 -11.82 -12.56
N ILE A 212 3.57 -12.84 -11.83
CA ILE A 212 2.57 -13.78 -12.34
C ILE A 212 1.23 -13.09 -12.62
N GLY A 213 0.75 -12.25 -11.71
CA GLY A 213 -0.54 -11.56 -11.85
C GLY A 213 -0.53 -10.45 -12.91
N THR A 214 0.52 -9.61 -12.92
CA THR A 214 0.54 -8.37 -13.73
C THR A 214 1.29 -8.50 -15.04
N VAL A 215 2.35 -9.33 -15.11
CA VAL A 215 3.15 -9.50 -16.33
C VAL A 215 2.66 -10.71 -17.12
N ALA A 216 2.51 -11.86 -16.46
CA ALA A 216 2.02 -13.06 -17.13
C ALA A 216 0.50 -13.04 -17.36
N LYS A 217 -0.28 -12.30 -16.56
CA LYS A 217 -1.74 -12.08 -16.74
C LYS A 217 -2.52 -13.38 -17.01
N GLY A 218 -2.29 -14.41 -16.18
CA GLY A 218 -2.96 -15.72 -16.28
C GLY A 218 -2.38 -16.68 -17.34
N LYS A 219 -1.30 -16.32 -18.05
CA LYS A 219 -0.60 -17.22 -18.99
C LYS A 219 0.07 -18.38 -18.24
N LYS A 220 0.16 -19.53 -18.92
CA LYS A 220 0.77 -20.75 -18.37
C LYS A 220 2.29 -20.68 -18.49
N PHE A 221 2.99 -21.08 -17.42
CA PHE A 221 4.45 -21.21 -17.39
C PHE A 221 4.85 -22.60 -17.88
N GLU A 222 5.06 -22.75 -19.18
CA GLU A 222 5.51 -24.02 -19.76
C GLU A 222 6.98 -24.30 -19.49
N LYS A 223 7.28 -25.55 -19.16
CA LYS A 223 8.59 -26.01 -18.74
C LYS A 223 9.42 -26.52 -19.93
N PRO A 224 10.76 -26.36 -19.92
CA PRO A 224 11.56 -25.68 -18.90
C PRO A 224 11.40 -24.14 -18.92
N VAL A 225 11.55 -23.53 -17.76
CA VAL A 225 11.43 -22.07 -17.56
C VAL A 225 12.82 -21.48 -17.32
N ILE A 226 13.18 -20.39 -18.02
CA ILE A 226 14.36 -19.58 -17.71
C ILE A 226 13.96 -18.42 -16.79
N PHE A 227 14.79 -18.12 -15.80
CA PHE A 227 14.75 -16.85 -15.08
C PHE A 227 16.07 -16.08 -15.27
N GLN A 228 15.97 -14.91 -15.89
CA GLN A 228 17.09 -14.04 -16.25
C GLN A 228 16.87 -12.58 -15.85
N GLY A 229 17.87 -11.73 -16.10
CA GLY A 229 17.91 -10.34 -15.64
C GLY A 229 18.76 -10.16 -14.38
N GLY A 230 18.76 -8.93 -13.84
CA GLY A 230 19.54 -8.59 -12.65
C GLY A 230 19.00 -9.26 -11.38
N VAL A 231 17.68 -9.44 -11.29
CA VAL A 231 17.04 -10.03 -10.09
C VAL A 231 17.32 -11.53 -9.97
N ALA A 232 17.76 -12.20 -11.04
CA ALA A 232 18.14 -13.61 -11.00
C ALA A 232 19.37 -13.89 -10.09
N PHE A 233 20.13 -12.87 -9.67
CA PHE A 233 21.14 -13.01 -8.60
C PHE A 233 20.52 -13.37 -7.23
N ASN A 234 19.27 -12.97 -6.99
CA ASN A 234 18.64 -13.09 -5.69
C ASN A 234 18.11 -14.52 -5.48
N LYS A 235 18.79 -15.28 -4.61
CA LYS A 235 18.39 -16.67 -4.28
C LYS A 235 17.00 -16.77 -3.64
N GLY A 236 16.57 -15.74 -2.90
CA GLY A 236 15.22 -15.64 -2.36
C GLY A 236 14.15 -15.57 -3.45
N MET A 237 14.42 -14.83 -4.54
CA MET A 237 13.54 -14.78 -5.72
C MET A 237 13.49 -16.13 -6.46
N ILE A 238 14.64 -16.81 -6.57
CA ILE A 238 14.71 -18.15 -7.17
C ILE A 238 13.85 -19.13 -6.35
N ARG A 239 13.96 -19.13 -5.02
CA ARG A 239 13.10 -19.91 -4.13
C ARG A 239 11.62 -19.56 -4.32
N ALA A 240 11.27 -18.28 -4.32
CA ALA A 240 9.90 -17.84 -4.47
C ALA A 240 9.25 -18.33 -5.78
N PHE A 241 9.96 -18.24 -6.91
CA PHE A 241 9.46 -18.78 -8.18
C PHE A 241 9.33 -20.29 -8.18
N LYS A 242 10.32 -21.03 -7.62
CA LYS A 242 10.22 -22.49 -7.47
C LYS A 242 8.97 -22.89 -6.69
N ASP A 243 8.72 -22.23 -5.56
CA ASP A 243 7.62 -22.55 -4.66
C ASP A 243 6.26 -22.18 -5.25
N ILE A 244 6.10 -20.98 -5.81
CA ILE A 244 4.82 -20.50 -6.35
C ILE A 244 4.43 -21.27 -7.62
N LEU A 245 5.39 -21.57 -8.49
CA LEU A 245 5.13 -22.29 -9.74
C LEU A 245 5.16 -23.83 -9.57
N GLY A 246 5.49 -24.34 -8.38
CA GLY A 246 5.58 -25.77 -8.11
C GLY A 246 6.61 -26.48 -9.01
N LEU A 247 7.77 -25.85 -9.19
CA LEU A 247 8.83 -26.37 -10.08
C LEU A 247 9.70 -27.38 -9.35
N LYS A 248 9.98 -28.50 -10.01
CA LYS A 248 10.94 -29.53 -9.58
C LYS A 248 12.36 -29.10 -9.90
N GLU A 249 13.32 -29.81 -9.33
CA GLU A 249 14.73 -29.55 -9.59
C GLU A 249 15.06 -29.69 -11.09
N GLY A 250 15.78 -28.71 -11.63
CA GLY A 250 16.11 -28.62 -13.06
C GLY A 250 15.03 -28.02 -13.97
N GLU A 251 13.81 -27.77 -13.48
CA GLU A 251 12.74 -27.16 -14.29
C GLU A 251 12.82 -25.62 -14.38
N LEU A 252 13.50 -24.98 -13.42
CA LEU A 252 13.88 -23.56 -13.44
C LEU A 252 15.38 -23.43 -13.75
N ILE A 253 15.70 -22.77 -14.85
CA ILE A 253 17.08 -22.58 -15.34
C ILE A 253 17.48 -21.12 -15.10
N ILE A 254 18.62 -20.91 -14.44
CA ILE A 254 19.26 -19.60 -14.35
C ILE A 254 20.42 -19.59 -15.36
N PRO A 255 20.34 -18.83 -16.45
CA PRO A 255 21.41 -18.80 -17.46
C PRO A 255 22.75 -18.35 -16.89
N GLU A 256 23.86 -18.90 -17.38
CA GLU A 256 25.22 -18.48 -16.94
C GLU A 256 25.45 -16.97 -17.18
N HIS A 257 24.82 -16.42 -18.20
CA HIS A 257 24.95 -15.01 -18.58
C HIS A 257 23.66 -14.21 -18.35
N HIS A 258 22.85 -14.63 -17.37
CA HIS A 258 21.52 -14.09 -17.09
C HIS A 258 21.44 -12.55 -17.04
N THR A 259 22.51 -11.86 -16.66
CA THR A 259 22.55 -10.39 -16.59
C THR A 259 22.60 -9.69 -17.94
N VAL A 260 23.23 -10.30 -18.95
CA VAL A 260 23.58 -9.64 -20.23
C VAL A 260 22.95 -10.30 -21.46
N MET A 261 21.97 -11.18 -21.26
CA MET A 261 21.29 -11.90 -22.35
C MET A 261 20.78 -10.96 -23.47
N PRO A 262 20.14 -9.80 -23.20
CA PRO A 262 19.78 -8.86 -24.26
C PRO A 262 20.98 -8.37 -25.08
N ALA A 263 22.07 -7.96 -24.41
CA ALA A 263 23.28 -7.48 -25.07
C ALA A 263 23.93 -8.58 -25.95
N ILE A 264 23.92 -9.84 -25.50
CA ILE A 264 24.38 -10.97 -26.33
C ILE A 264 23.51 -11.13 -27.57
N GLY A 265 22.18 -11.06 -27.40
CA GLY A 265 21.23 -11.10 -28.51
C GLY A 265 21.48 -10.03 -29.56
N ILE A 266 21.79 -8.81 -29.13
CA ILE A 266 22.14 -7.71 -30.02
C ILE A 266 23.43 -8.00 -30.78
N ALA A 267 24.47 -8.50 -30.11
CA ALA A 267 25.72 -8.85 -30.78
C ALA A 267 25.51 -9.97 -31.84
N ILE A 268 24.64 -10.95 -31.57
CA ILE A 268 24.24 -11.99 -32.54
C ILE A 268 23.52 -11.35 -33.74
N ILE A 269 22.53 -10.48 -33.50
CA ILE A 269 21.77 -9.82 -34.58
C ILE A 269 22.68 -8.92 -35.43
N SER A 270 23.58 -8.17 -34.77
CA SER A 270 24.53 -7.25 -35.41
C SER A 270 25.55 -7.96 -36.30
N ARG A 271 25.73 -9.28 -36.14
CA ARG A 271 26.53 -10.09 -37.07
C ARG A 271 25.84 -10.28 -38.42
N ASP A 272 24.52 -10.40 -38.39
CA ASP A 272 23.72 -10.71 -39.57
C ASP A 272 23.24 -9.43 -40.29
N GLU A 273 23.13 -8.30 -39.59
CA GLU A 273 22.88 -6.97 -40.17
C GLU A 273 24.15 -6.33 -40.75
N LYS A 274 24.10 -5.92 -42.02
CA LYS A 274 25.27 -5.39 -42.76
C LYS A 274 25.29 -3.85 -42.89
N ASP A 275 24.18 -3.18 -42.58
CA ASP A 275 24.07 -1.71 -42.61
C ASP A 275 24.32 -1.13 -41.22
N PHE A 276 25.60 -0.98 -40.90
CA PHE A 276 26.07 -0.41 -39.63
C PHE A 276 26.84 0.89 -39.90
N LYS A 277 26.49 1.97 -39.18
CA LYS A 277 27.23 3.24 -39.20
C LYS A 277 27.47 3.71 -37.77
N PHE A 278 28.73 3.96 -37.42
CA PHE A 278 29.10 4.52 -36.12
C PHE A 278 29.82 5.85 -36.33
N ASN A 279 29.32 6.90 -35.67
CA ASN A 279 29.79 8.28 -35.84
C ASN A 279 30.91 8.67 -34.85
N GLY A 280 31.50 7.70 -34.13
CA GLY A 280 32.46 7.96 -33.05
C GLY A 280 31.80 8.44 -31.75
N LEU A 281 32.60 8.66 -30.70
CA LEU A 281 32.11 9.05 -29.37
C LEU A 281 31.89 10.56 -29.16
N GLU A 282 32.44 11.41 -30.02
CA GLU A 282 32.34 12.88 -29.87
C GLU A 282 30.89 13.41 -29.83
N PRO A 283 29.95 12.95 -30.68
CA PRO A 283 28.56 13.38 -30.59
C PRO A 283 27.91 13.11 -29.23
N LEU A 284 28.30 12.02 -28.57
CA LEU A 284 27.80 11.65 -27.24
C LEU A 284 28.39 12.54 -26.15
N ARG A 285 29.68 12.89 -26.27
CA ARG A 285 30.34 13.86 -25.38
C ARG A 285 29.67 15.23 -25.46
N GLU A 286 29.42 15.74 -26.67
CA GLU A 286 28.71 17.01 -26.87
C GLU A 286 27.28 16.98 -26.32
N PHE A 287 26.59 15.84 -26.44
CA PHE A 287 25.25 15.67 -25.91
C PHE A 287 25.24 15.78 -24.37
N ILE A 288 26.25 15.21 -23.70
CA ILE A 288 26.40 15.28 -22.24
C ILE A 288 26.75 16.71 -21.79
N GLU A 289 27.57 17.44 -22.56
CA GLU A 289 28.01 18.80 -22.23
C GLU A 289 26.94 19.88 -22.49
N LYS A 290 25.95 19.63 -23.36
CA LYS A 290 24.86 20.58 -23.66
C LYS A 290 23.75 20.49 -22.61
N ASP A 291 23.67 21.50 -21.74
CA ASP A 291 22.56 21.68 -20.80
C ASP A 291 21.28 22.00 -21.60
N LYS A 292 20.42 21.00 -21.82
CA LYS A 292 19.18 21.19 -22.59
C LYS A 292 18.03 21.49 -21.66
N SER A 293 17.62 22.76 -21.68
CA SER A 293 16.33 23.20 -21.17
C SER A 293 15.17 22.75 -22.09
N SER A 294 14.93 21.45 -22.27
CA SER A 294 13.77 20.96 -23.04
C SER A 294 12.63 20.47 -22.14
N GLY A 295 11.57 21.28 -21.99
CA GLY A 295 10.36 20.96 -21.22
C GLY A 295 9.51 22.18 -20.86
N ARG A 296 8.28 21.96 -20.34
CA ARG A 296 7.51 23.02 -19.64
C ARG A 296 8.14 23.20 -18.25
N TYR A 297 8.98 24.21 -18.10
CA TYR A 297 9.63 24.52 -16.83
C TYR A 297 8.71 25.31 -15.90
N ARG A 298 8.87 25.10 -14.59
CA ARG A 298 8.22 25.91 -13.54
C ARG A 298 9.11 27.07 -13.14
N GLU A 299 8.51 28.02 -12.41
CA GLU A 299 9.23 29.13 -11.79
C GLU A 299 10.35 28.61 -10.88
N ARG A 300 11.41 29.41 -10.77
CA ARG A 300 12.55 29.13 -9.90
C ARG A 300 12.13 29.21 -8.44
N LEU A 301 12.59 28.26 -7.63
CA LEU A 301 12.43 28.32 -6.17
C LEU A 301 13.17 29.53 -5.63
N LYS A 302 12.46 30.37 -4.87
CA LYS A 302 13.06 31.54 -4.23
C LYS A 302 13.91 31.07 -3.06
N SER A 303 15.19 31.41 -3.07
CA SER A 303 16.02 31.33 -1.88
C SER A 303 15.47 32.33 -0.88
N MET A 304 14.95 31.83 0.25
CA MET A 304 14.53 32.69 1.33
C MET A 304 15.72 33.02 2.23
N GLN A 305 15.78 34.28 2.69
CA GLN A 305 16.49 34.58 3.92
C GLN A 305 15.70 33.95 5.08
N PHE A 306 15.94 32.67 5.32
CA PHE A 306 15.63 32.09 6.62
C PHE A 306 16.37 32.95 7.65
N ALA A 307 15.73 33.36 8.74
CA ALA A 307 16.43 34.05 9.82
C ALA A 307 17.49 33.09 10.36
N ASP A 308 18.71 33.18 9.82
CA ASP A 308 19.78 32.18 9.87
C ASP A 308 20.41 32.01 11.27
N GLU A 309 19.87 32.64 12.30
CA GLU A 309 20.51 32.67 13.63
C GLU A 309 19.92 31.71 14.67
N LYS A 310 18.77 31.05 14.41
CA LYS A 310 18.12 30.16 15.41
C LYS A 310 18.15 28.66 15.12
N PHE A 311 18.49 28.23 13.90
CA PHE A 311 18.54 26.80 13.56
C PHE A 311 19.78 26.09 14.11
N ASN A 312 20.94 26.76 14.17
CA ASN A 312 22.22 26.12 14.56
C ASN A 312 22.57 26.21 16.06
N ASN A 313 21.82 26.96 16.88
CA ASN A 313 22.14 27.16 18.30
C ASN A 313 21.39 26.25 19.27
N ALA A 314 20.59 25.28 18.79
CA ALA A 314 19.75 24.42 19.64
C ALA A 314 20.54 23.47 20.56
N GLU A 315 21.62 22.87 20.07
CA GLU A 315 22.48 22.00 20.89
C GLU A 315 23.30 22.79 21.90
N MET A 316 23.74 24.00 21.53
CA MET A 316 24.47 24.88 22.44
C MET A 316 23.57 25.39 23.58
N ASP A 317 22.29 25.66 23.31
CA ASP A 317 21.29 26.03 24.32
C ASP A 317 20.96 24.87 25.27
N SER A 318 20.82 23.62 24.79
CA SER A 318 20.53 22.47 25.67
C SER A 318 21.70 22.15 26.59
N LEU A 319 22.94 22.17 26.08
CA LEU A 319 24.15 21.97 26.88
C LEU A 319 24.35 23.07 27.92
N THR A 320 24.02 24.32 27.57
CA THR A 320 24.09 25.45 28.50
C THR A 320 23.01 25.33 29.58
N SER A 321 21.82 24.86 29.22
CA SER A 321 20.71 24.60 30.15
C SER A 321 21.05 23.46 31.12
N LEU A 322 21.55 22.32 30.66
CA LEU A 322 21.95 21.19 31.51
C LEU A 322 23.08 21.56 32.48
N LYS A 323 24.09 22.32 32.03
CA LYS A 323 25.17 22.80 32.92
C LYS A 323 24.67 23.64 34.08
N SER A 324 23.61 24.45 33.86
CA SER A 324 23.02 25.28 34.91
C SER A 324 22.25 24.48 35.98
N LEU A 325 21.97 23.22 35.70
CA LEU A 325 21.16 22.32 36.53
C LEU A 325 21.99 21.26 37.27
N SER A 326 23.32 21.35 37.19
CA SER A 326 24.24 20.39 37.82
C SER A 326 24.04 20.33 39.35
N GLY A 327 23.94 19.10 39.89
CA GLY A 327 23.73 18.84 41.31
C GLY A 327 22.28 18.93 41.80
N LEU A 328 21.32 19.16 40.89
CA LEU A 328 19.89 19.19 41.22
C LEU A 328 19.20 17.85 40.92
N ASN A 329 18.13 17.55 41.66
CA ASN A 329 17.15 16.52 41.31
C ASN A 329 15.93 17.19 40.68
N ILE A 330 15.66 16.90 39.41
CA ILE A 330 14.66 17.64 38.62
C ILE A 330 13.46 16.73 38.30
N PRO A 331 12.22 17.15 38.59
CA PRO A 331 11.04 16.49 38.08
C PRO A 331 10.99 16.57 36.55
N VAL A 332 10.86 15.43 35.87
CA VAL A 332 10.82 15.37 34.41
C VAL A 332 9.65 14.55 33.88
N TYR A 333 9.23 14.89 32.65
CA TYR A 333 8.23 14.18 31.88
C TYR A 333 8.86 13.69 30.57
N ILE A 334 8.70 12.40 30.28
CA ILE A 334 9.32 11.77 29.11
C ILE A 334 8.27 11.59 28.03
N GLY A 335 8.61 12.05 26.83
CA GLY A 335 7.87 11.76 25.61
C GLY A 335 8.66 10.85 24.71
N ILE A 336 8.07 9.72 24.31
CA ILE A 336 8.70 8.77 23.39
C ILE A 336 7.80 8.62 22.16
N ASP A 337 8.26 9.12 21.02
CA ASP A 337 7.58 8.95 19.74
C ASP A 337 8.33 7.90 18.92
N THR A 338 7.71 6.72 18.80
CA THR A 338 8.29 5.59 18.07
C THR A 338 7.60 5.44 16.71
N GLY A 339 8.15 6.17 15.74
CA GLY A 339 7.77 6.09 14.34
C GLY A 339 8.42 4.90 13.62
N SER A 340 8.00 4.72 12.37
CA SER A 340 8.51 3.68 11.48
C SER A 340 9.91 3.97 10.94
N VAL A 341 10.29 5.25 10.85
CA VAL A 341 11.60 5.70 10.35
C VAL A 341 12.47 6.20 11.49
N SER A 342 11.90 6.94 12.43
CA SER A 342 12.62 7.55 13.54
C SER A 342 11.98 7.24 14.89
N THR A 343 12.83 7.13 15.89
CA THR A 343 12.48 7.09 17.31
C THR A 343 13.00 8.36 17.95
N ASN A 344 12.09 9.09 18.59
CA ASN A 344 12.36 10.37 19.22
C ASN A 344 12.10 10.24 20.73
N VAL A 345 13.05 10.69 21.53
CA VAL A 345 12.92 10.74 23.00
C VAL A 345 13.20 12.14 23.48
N VAL A 346 12.29 12.71 24.27
CA VAL A 346 12.45 14.04 24.86
C VAL A 346 12.16 14.04 26.35
N LEU A 347 12.85 14.91 27.08
CA LEU A 347 12.62 15.18 28.50
C LEU A 347 12.19 16.65 28.66
N LEU A 348 11.02 16.88 29.25
CA LEU A 348 10.55 18.20 29.66
C LEU A 348 10.66 18.35 31.19
N ASP A 349 11.02 19.54 31.66
CA ASP A 349 10.93 19.88 33.08
C ASP A 349 9.49 20.27 33.51
N GLU A 350 9.31 20.61 34.79
CA GLU A 350 8.02 21.07 35.33
C GLU A 350 7.50 22.38 34.70
N ASN A 351 8.38 23.19 34.13
CA ASN A 351 8.07 24.44 33.44
C ASN A 351 7.86 24.23 31.93
N LYS A 352 7.88 22.98 31.46
CA LYS A 352 7.76 22.57 30.05
C LYS A 352 8.92 23.01 29.16
N ASN A 353 10.09 23.28 29.76
CA ASN A 353 11.33 23.50 29.00
C ASN A 353 11.89 22.16 28.53
N LEU A 354 12.41 22.14 27.30
CA LEU A 354 13.07 20.97 26.72
C LEU A 354 14.49 20.83 27.26
N LEU A 355 14.73 19.81 28.09
CA LEU A 355 16.03 19.53 28.69
C LEU A 355 16.92 18.68 27.77
N VAL A 356 16.35 17.61 27.23
CA VAL A 356 17.04 16.64 26.38
C VAL A 356 16.17 16.30 25.19
N LYS A 357 16.77 16.21 24.00
CA LYS A 357 16.16 15.64 22.80
C LYS A 357 17.10 14.61 22.16
N LYS A 358 16.56 13.50 21.70
CA LYS A 358 17.27 12.51 20.88
C LYS A 358 16.39 12.16 19.69
N TYR A 359 16.97 12.22 18.49
CA TYR A 359 16.38 11.78 17.24
C TYR A 359 17.26 10.65 16.69
N LYS A 360 16.71 9.44 16.57
CA LYS A 360 17.45 8.25 16.10
C LYS A 360 16.66 7.56 14.99
N LYS A 361 17.35 6.93 14.03
CA LYS A 361 16.68 6.06 13.05
C LYS A 361 16.21 4.77 13.74
N THR A 362 14.96 4.38 13.54
CA THR A 362 14.34 3.19 14.16
C THR A 362 14.94 1.88 13.63
N ASN A 363 15.33 1.86 12.35
CA ASN A 363 15.96 0.71 11.66
C ASN A 363 15.21 -0.62 11.84
N GLY A 364 13.88 -0.58 11.97
CA GLY A 364 13.06 -1.77 12.20
C GLY A 364 13.24 -2.43 13.57
N LYS A 365 13.96 -1.81 14.50
CA LYS A 365 14.29 -2.35 15.82
C LYS A 365 13.87 -1.40 16.94
N PRO A 366 12.56 -1.13 17.08
CA PRO A 366 12.07 -0.09 17.99
C PRO A 366 12.49 -0.30 19.45
N ILE A 367 12.45 -1.54 19.95
CA ILE A 367 12.85 -1.87 21.34
C ILE A 367 14.34 -1.57 21.58
N GLU A 368 15.22 -2.05 20.68
CA GLU A 368 16.68 -1.84 20.81
C GLU A 368 17.03 -0.35 20.77
N ILE A 369 16.45 0.40 19.84
CA ILE A 369 16.71 1.83 19.71
C ILE A 369 16.22 2.62 20.92
N VAL A 370 15.02 2.33 21.44
CA VAL A 370 14.52 3.00 22.66
C VAL A 370 15.40 2.68 23.85
N ARG A 371 15.76 1.41 24.06
CA ARG A 371 16.67 0.96 25.13
C ARG A 371 18.01 1.70 25.09
N ASP A 372 18.64 1.73 23.93
CA ASP A 372 19.97 2.34 23.76
C ASP A 372 19.90 3.87 23.92
N THR A 373 18.81 4.49 23.44
CA THR A 373 18.59 5.94 23.57
C THR A 373 18.33 6.36 25.02
N LEU A 374 17.52 5.62 25.77
CA LEU A 374 17.29 5.90 27.20
C LEU A 374 18.59 5.77 28.00
N TYR A 375 19.41 4.76 27.69
CA TYR A 375 20.71 4.59 28.32
C TYR A 375 21.69 5.72 27.97
N GLU A 376 21.70 6.19 26.71
CA GLU A 376 22.49 7.36 26.29
C GLU A 376 22.09 8.62 27.08
N ILE A 377 20.78 8.85 27.24
CA ILE A 377 20.25 9.97 28.03
C ILE A 377 20.69 9.85 29.49
N TYR A 378 20.63 8.66 30.08
CA TYR A 378 21.11 8.42 31.43
C TYR A 378 22.59 8.79 31.59
N LEU A 379 23.46 8.34 30.69
CA LEU A 379 24.88 8.69 30.72
C LEU A 379 25.10 10.21 30.59
N GLU A 380 24.32 10.88 29.73
CA GLU A 380 24.39 12.33 29.56
C GLU A 380 24.00 13.08 30.84
N LEU A 381 22.91 12.68 31.51
CA LEU A 381 22.49 13.26 32.79
C LEU A 381 23.54 13.05 33.89
N GLN A 382 24.12 11.84 33.97
CA GLN A 382 25.18 11.53 34.93
C GLN A 382 26.45 12.35 34.68
N ASN A 383 26.83 12.58 33.41
CA ASN A 383 27.99 13.40 33.06
C ASN A 383 27.88 14.85 33.56
N PHE A 384 26.65 15.37 33.67
CA PHE A 384 26.38 16.70 34.24
C PHE A 384 26.02 16.67 35.74
N ASN A 385 26.10 15.50 36.40
CA ASN A 385 25.72 15.30 37.79
C ASN A 385 24.27 15.74 38.07
N ILE A 386 23.34 15.40 37.16
CA ILE A 386 21.91 15.70 37.26
C ILE A 386 21.16 14.43 37.65
N GLU A 387 20.39 14.51 38.73
CA GLU A 387 19.40 13.49 39.06
C GLU A 387 18.04 13.89 38.51
N VAL A 388 17.23 12.92 38.09
CA VAL A 388 15.89 13.19 37.57
C VAL A 388 14.86 12.31 38.26
N THR A 389 13.71 12.90 38.59
CA THR A 389 12.53 12.20 39.09
C THR A 389 11.48 12.16 37.99
N VAL A 390 11.25 10.98 37.41
CA VAL A 390 10.28 10.82 36.31
C VAL A 390 8.86 10.88 36.87
N LYS A 391 8.11 11.93 36.51
CA LYS A 391 6.73 12.18 36.95
C LYS A 391 5.68 11.60 36.00
N GLY A 392 6.05 11.38 34.75
CA GLY A 392 5.16 10.76 33.77
C GLY A 392 5.90 10.40 32.49
N VAL A 393 5.46 9.32 31.85
CA VAL A 393 5.95 8.87 30.56
C VAL A 393 4.77 8.67 29.62
N CYS A 394 4.84 9.28 28.44
CA CYS A 394 3.87 9.04 27.38
C CYS A 394 4.55 8.53 26.12
N THR A 395 3.98 7.47 25.53
CA THR A 395 4.40 6.95 24.23
C THR A 395 3.41 7.33 23.14
N THR A 396 3.93 7.65 21.96
CA THR A 396 3.17 7.89 20.75
C THR A 396 3.86 7.30 19.52
N GLY A 397 3.30 7.59 18.36
CA GLY A 397 3.71 7.02 17.10
C GLY A 397 3.17 5.60 16.92
N SER A 398 3.67 4.96 15.90
CA SER A 398 3.18 3.67 15.44
C SER A 398 3.58 2.47 16.32
N GLY A 399 4.73 2.55 17.00
CA GLY A 399 5.22 1.53 17.95
C GLY A 399 4.77 1.74 19.39
N ARG A 400 3.84 2.68 19.64
CA ARG A 400 3.52 3.20 20.99
C ARG A 400 3.13 2.14 22.03
N TYR A 401 2.36 1.12 21.65
CA TYR A 401 1.92 0.08 22.60
C TYR A 401 3.06 -0.87 22.97
N LEU A 402 3.82 -1.33 21.97
CA LEU A 402 5.00 -2.18 22.20
C LEU A 402 5.99 -1.49 23.14
N ILE A 403 6.27 -0.22 22.86
CA ILE A 403 7.20 0.57 23.68
C ILE A 403 6.60 0.90 25.05
N ALA A 404 5.29 1.15 25.14
CA ALA A 404 4.63 1.37 26.42
C ALA A 404 4.78 0.17 27.36
N ASP A 405 4.54 -1.04 26.84
CA ASP A 405 4.69 -2.28 27.59
C ASP A 405 6.16 -2.48 28.01
N TYR A 406 7.11 -2.18 27.11
CA TYR A 406 8.54 -2.37 27.38
C TYR A 406 9.11 -1.40 28.43
N VAL A 407 8.74 -0.12 28.37
CA VAL A 407 9.29 0.95 29.25
C VAL A 407 8.43 1.24 30.48
N GLY A 408 7.23 0.66 30.58
CA GLY A 408 6.26 0.97 31.63
C GLY A 408 5.68 2.38 31.48
N ALA A 409 5.18 2.73 30.29
CA ALA A 409 4.60 4.05 30.06
C ALA A 409 3.28 4.26 30.82
N ASP A 410 3.04 5.49 31.26
CA ASP A 410 1.84 5.87 32.02
C ASP A 410 0.64 6.12 31.10
N ILE A 411 0.91 6.75 29.96
CA ILE A 411 -0.10 7.15 28.98
C ILE A 411 0.34 6.72 27.58
N VAL A 412 -0.56 6.08 26.84
CA VAL A 412 -0.35 5.79 25.42
C VAL A 412 -1.31 6.66 24.62
N LYS A 413 -0.78 7.45 23.67
CA LYS A 413 -1.61 8.36 22.88
C LYS A 413 -1.27 8.31 21.39
N ASN A 414 -2.28 8.48 20.54
CA ASN A 414 -2.10 8.57 19.10
C ASN A 414 -1.27 9.82 18.71
N GLU A 415 -0.61 9.75 17.56
CA GLU A 415 0.34 10.79 17.13
C GLU A 415 -0.34 12.10 16.74
N ILE A 416 -1.55 12.05 16.18
CA ILE A 416 -2.30 13.26 15.79
C ILE A 416 -2.55 14.13 17.03
N THR A 417 -2.98 13.54 18.15
CA THR A 417 -3.16 14.26 19.41
C THR A 417 -1.84 14.80 19.96
N ALA A 418 -0.75 14.03 19.86
CA ALA A 418 0.57 14.49 20.31
C ALA A 418 1.07 15.69 19.48
N GLN A 419 1.01 15.61 18.15
CA GLN A 419 1.39 16.70 17.24
C GLN A 419 0.53 17.95 17.48
N ALA A 420 -0.79 17.78 17.66
CA ALA A 420 -1.68 18.89 17.99
C ALA A 420 -1.32 19.55 19.34
N ALA A 421 -1.05 18.75 20.39
CA ALA A 421 -0.65 19.26 21.69
C ALA A 421 0.66 20.08 21.62
N ALA A 422 1.65 19.60 20.86
CA ALA A 422 2.88 20.35 20.61
C ALA A 422 2.60 21.65 19.83
N SER A 423 1.76 21.59 18.80
CA SER A 423 1.43 22.73 17.95
C SER A 423 0.78 23.87 18.75
N ILE A 424 -0.24 23.54 19.55
CA ILE A 424 -0.97 24.52 20.40
C ILE A 424 -0.05 25.14 21.46
N PHE A 425 0.90 24.35 21.96
CA PHE A 425 1.89 24.85 22.91
C PHE A 425 2.89 25.82 22.27
N ILE A 426 3.32 25.53 21.03
CA ILE A 426 4.31 26.33 20.29
C ILE A 426 3.72 27.64 19.76
N ASP A 427 2.52 27.57 19.17
CA ASP A 427 1.78 28.74 18.66
C ASP A 427 0.32 28.64 19.10
N LYS A 428 -0.12 29.56 19.97
CA LYS A 428 -1.49 29.57 20.49
C LYS A 428 -2.54 29.91 19.41
N ASP A 429 -2.12 30.59 18.36
CA ASP A 429 -2.97 31.02 17.25
C ASP A 429 -2.93 30.02 16.08
N VAL A 430 -2.24 28.86 16.25
CA VAL A 430 -2.16 27.83 15.21
C VAL A 430 -3.55 27.40 14.76
N ASP A 431 -3.77 27.45 13.45
CA ASP A 431 -5.01 26.97 12.85
C ASP A 431 -4.77 25.76 11.95
N THR A 432 -3.56 25.60 11.41
CA THR A 432 -3.24 24.54 10.46
C THR A 432 -1.88 23.94 10.79
N VAL A 433 -1.83 22.61 10.89
CA VAL A 433 -0.58 21.87 11.03
C VAL A 433 -0.38 21.04 9.78
N PHE A 434 0.74 21.28 9.11
CA PHE A 434 1.30 20.36 8.15
C PHE A 434 2.37 19.54 8.86
N GLU A 435 2.23 18.23 8.87
CA GLU A 435 3.26 17.32 9.38
C GLU A 435 3.65 16.38 8.23
N ILE A 436 4.92 16.42 7.84
CA ILE A 436 5.46 15.49 6.84
C ILE A 436 6.61 14.73 7.49
N GLY A 437 6.28 13.50 7.90
CA GLY A 437 7.21 12.53 8.43
C GLY A 437 7.97 11.80 7.34
N GLY A 438 8.66 10.73 7.77
CA GLY A 438 9.38 9.87 6.83
C GLY A 438 8.45 9.03 5.95
N GLN A 439 7.25 8.67 6.40
CA GLN A 439 6.35 7.71 5.72
C GLN A 439 4.90 8.13 5.64
N ASP A 440 4.47 8.92 6.61
CA ASP A 440 3.13 9.46 6.66
C ASP A 440 3.20 10.97 6.62
N SER A 441 2.05 11.53 6.30
CA SER A 441 1.86 12.96 6.18
C SER A 441 0.48 13.27 6.69
N LYS A 442 0.41 14.25 7.59
CA LYS A 442 -0.80 14.57 8.35
C LYS A 442 -1.13 16.02 8.14
N TYR A 443 -2.39 16.28 7.90
CA TYR A 443 -3.01 17.59 7.95
C TYR A 443 -3.85 17.63 9.21
N ILE A 444 -3.70 18.66 10.05
CA ILE A 444 -4.51 18.85 11.25
C ILE A 444 -5.06 20.26 11.23
N ARG A 445 -6.37 20.39 11.42
CA ARG A 445 -7.06 21.65 11.59
C ARG A 445 -7.36 21.86 13.06
N ILE A 446 -6.90 22.99 13.57
CA ILE A 446 -7.10 23.40 14.95
C ILE A 446 -8.03 24.61 14.97
N GLN A 447 -9.00 24.58 15.87
CA GLN A 447 -9.87 25.71 16.15
C GLN A 447 -10.09 25.79 17.66
N ASP A 448 -9.88 26.96 18.24
CA ASP A 448 -10.03 27.21 19.68
C ASP A 448 -9.25 26.22 20.57
N GLY A 449 -8.07 25.79 20.10
CA GLY A 449 -7.22 24.82 20.81
C GLY A 449 -7.69 23.36 20.74
N VAL A 450 -8.65 23.04 19.86
CA VAL A 450 -9.18 21.68 19.67
C VAL A 450 -8.97 21.23 18.23
N VAL A 451 -8.67 19.94 18.03
CA VAL A 451 -8.61 19.33 16.70
C VAL A 451 -10.02 19.16 16.17
N VAL A 452 -10.38 19.93 15.14
CA VAL A 452 -11.72 19.90 14.54
C VAL A 452 -11.79 19.11 13.24
N ASP A 453 -10.65 18.93 12.58
CA ASP A 453 -10.54 18.11 11.38
C ASP A 453 -9.10 17.61 11.26
N PHE A 454 -8.91 16.43 10.68
CA PHE A 454 -7.61 15.90 10.34
C PHE A 454 -7.69 15.04 9.09
N GLU A 455 -6.57 14.90 8.40
CA GLU A 455 -6.42 13.96 7.31
C GLU A 455 -5.03 13.35 7.38
N MET A 456 -4.93 12.08 7.02
CA MET A 456 -3.64 11.41 6.88
C MET A 456 -3.61 10.76 5.52
N ASN A 457 -2.44 10.76 4.87
CA ASN A 457 -2.27 10.03 3.61
C ASN A 457 -2.84 8.60 3.74
N LYS A 458 -3.81 8.27 2.87
CA LYS A 458 -4.60 7.02 3.00
C LYS A 458 -3.72 5.78 2.99
N ALA A 459 -2.81 5.72 2.02
CA ALA A 459 -1.79 4.69 1.90
C ALA A 459 -0.58 5.10 1.02
N CYS A 460 -0.45 6.37 0.62
CA CYS A 460 0.53 6.79 -0.40
C CYS A 460 1.80 7.40 0.23
N ALA A 461 3.00 6.97 -0.20
CA ALA A 461 4.28 7.60 0.19
C ALA A 461 4.62 8.83 -0.67
N ALA A 462 3.78 9.14 -1.69
CA ALA A 462 3.93 10.36 -2.47
C ALA A 462 3.69 11.57 -1.56
N GLY A 463 4.67 12.46 -1.51
CA GLY A 463 4.66 13.61 -0.60
C GLY A 463 5.32 13.39 0.76
N THR A 464 6.05 12.28 0.99
CA THR A 464 6.71 11.99 2.28
C THR A 464 8.23 12.14 2.21
N GLY A 465 8.90 12.23 3.38
CA GLY A 465 10.35 12.41 3.45
C GLY A 465 11.17 11.27 2.87
N SER A 466 10.71 10.02 3.00
CA SER A 466 11.42 8.86 2.42
C SER A 466 11.52 8.92 0.92
N PHE A 467 10.51 9.49 0.24
CA PHE A 467 10.57 9.64 -1.20
C PHE A 467 11.71 10.60 -1.59
N LEU A 468 11.90 11.72 -0.88
CA LEU A 468 13.07 12.58 -1.12
C LEU A 468 14.37 11.86 -0.82
N GLU A 469 14.45 11.14 0.30
CA GLU A 469 15.68 10.44 0.70
C GLU A 469 16.09 9.43 -0.37
N GLU A 470 15.13 8.62 -0.85
CA GLU A 470 15.34 7.64 -1.92
C GLU A 470 15.75 8.29 -3.25
N GLN A 471 15.10 9.38 -3.68
CA GLN A 471 15.46 10.03 -4.94
C GLN A 471 16.80 10.77 -4.84
N ALA A 472 17.10 11.40 -3.70
CA ALA A 472 18.38 12.07 -3.46
C ALA A 472 19.53 11.04 -3.48
N LEU A 473 19.37 9.90 -2.81
CA LEU A 473 20.35 8.81 -2.82
C LEU A 473 20.57 8.24 -4.22
N LYS A 474 19.51 7.99 -4.99
CA LYS A 474 19.61 7.55 -6.40
C LYS A 474 20.36 8.54 -7.29
N LEU A 475 20.25 9.84 -6.99
CA LEU A 475 20.98 10.90 -7.68
C LEU A 475 22.38 11.16 -7.09
N ASN A 476 22.78 10.42 -6.06
CA ASN A 476 24.01 10.59 -5.30
C ASN A 476 24.13 12.01 -4.70
N ILE A 477 23.09 12.43 -3.97
CA ILE A 477 22.95 13.74 -3.32
C ILE A 477 22.65 13.52 -1.83
N ASP A 478 23.39 14.22 -0.96
CA ASP A 478 23.09 14.25 0.47
C ASP A 478 21.84 15.11 0.72
N ILE A 479 20.76 14.48 1.20
CA ILE A 479 19.48 15.15 1.43
C ILE A 479 19.57 16.29 2.46
N ILE A 480 20.48 16.20 3.43
CA ILE A 480 20.63 17.17 4.51
C ILE A 480 21.54 18.31 4.07
N LYS A 481 22.67 18.00 3.43
CA LYS A 481 23.74 18.97 3.15
C LYS A 481 23.62 19.65 1.79
N GLU A 482 23.11 18.97 0.78
CA GLU A 482 23.22 19.42 -0.62
C GLU A 482 21.88 19.72 -1.27
N PHE A 483 20.80 19.04 -0.86
CA PHE A 483 19.51 19.10 -1.57
C PHE A 483 18.97 20.52 -1.72
N SER A 484 18.90 21.28 -0.62
CA SER A 484 18.30 22.62 -0.65
C SER A 484 19.12 23.58 -1.51
N ASP A 485 20.45 23.55 -1.38
CA ASP A 485 21.33 24.43 -2.14
C ASP A 485 21.26 24.15 -3.64
N LYS A 486 21.24 22.87 -4.01
CA LYS A 486 21.02 22.44 -5.41
C LYS A 486 19.67 22.89 -5.95
N ALA A 487 18.60 22.75 -5.17
CA ALA A 487 17.27 23.21 -5.57
C ALA A 487 17.23 24.73 -5.84
N PHE A 488 17.94 25.53 -5.03
CA PHE A 488 17.99 26.99 -5.16
C PHE A 488 18.91 27.47 -6.29
N ASN A 489 19.94 26.69 -6.63
CA ASN A 489 20.85 26.96 -7.76
C ASN A 489 20.19 26.73 -9.11
N ALA A 490 19.15 25.90 -9.18
CA ALA A 490 18.44 25.63 -10.42
C ALA A 490 17.82 26.91 -11.01
N GLU A 491 18.20 27.24 -12.24
CA GLU A 491 17.59 28.36 -12.99
C GLU A 491 16.14 28.07 -13.39
N SER A 492 15.80 26.78 -13.47
CA SER A 492 14.48 26.27 -13.84
C SER A 492 14.25 24.91 -13.20
N SER A 493 12.98 24.52 -13.01
CA SER A 493 12.61 23.24 -12.40
C SER A 493 11.95 22.31 -13.39
N CYS A 494 12.34 21.02 -13.39
CA CYS A 494 11.62 19.98 -14.12
C CYS A 494 10.19 19.84 -13.56
N ASN A 495 9.23 19.52 -14.44
CA ASN A 495 7.86 19.22 -14.03
C ASN A 495 7.71 17.71 -13.89
N LEU A 496 7.87 17.19 -12.67
CA LEU A 496 7.71 15.76 -12.37
C LEU A 496 6.25 15.39 -12.04
N GLY A 497 5.33 16.36 -12.10
CA GLY A 497 3.91 16.19 -11.78
C GLY A 497 3.63 15.91 -10.30
N ASP A 498 2.39 15.58 -10.00
CA ASP A 498 1.84 15.29 -8.66
C ASP A 498 1.22 13.87 -8.60
N ARG A 499 1.76 12.98 -9.44
CA ARG A 499 1.32 11.58 -9.56
C ARG A 499 2.00 10.70 -8.50
N CYS A 500 1.75 9.40 -8.57
CA CYS A 500 2.45 8.41 -7.75
C CYS A 500 3.97 8.54 -7.86
N THR A 501 4.69 8.29 -6.75
CA THR A 501 6.15 8.31 -6.67
C THR A 501 6.83 7.50 -7.77
N VAL A 502 6.21 6.39 -8.20
CA VAL A 502 6.73 5.53 -9.26
C VAL A 502 6.70 6.23 -10.62
N PHE A 503 5.63 6.97 -10.93
CA PHE A 503 5.55 7.76 -12.16
C PHE A 503 6.50 8.95 -12.10
N MET A 504 6.61 9.60 -10.94
CA MET A 504 7.57 10.69 -10.74
C MET A 504 9.02 10.21 -10.92
N GLU A 505 9.34 8.99 -10.46
CA GLU A 505 10.65 8.37 -10.70
C GLU A 505 10.87 8.08 -12.20
N SER A 506 9.85 7.58 -12.91
CA SER A 506 9.93 7.40 -14.38
C SER A 506 10.12 8.73 -15.10
N ASP A 507 9.42 9.79 -14.67
CA ASP A 507 9.54 11.14 -15.22
C ASP A 507 10.95 11.71 -14.94
N LEU A 508 11.50 11.47 -13.75
CA LEU A 508 12.86 11.85 -13.38
C LEU A 508 13.89 11.16 -14.30
N VAL A 509 13.79 9.84 -14.49
CA VAL A 509 14.66 9.10 -15.42
C VAL A 509 14.49 9.59 -16.87
N SER A 510 13.26 9.85 -17.30
CA SER A 510 12.96 10.38 -18.63
C SER A 510 13.58 11.75 -18.87
N HIS A 511 13.50 12.66 -17.90
CA HIS A 511 14.13 13.98 -17.96
C HIS A 511 15.65 13.87 -17.98
N GLN A 512 16.21 12.98 -17.18
CA GLN A 512 17.65 12.72 -17.14
C GLN A 512 18.17 12.15 -18.47
N GLN A 513 17.47 11.20 -19.09
CA GLN A 513 17.80 10.68 -20.43
C GLN A 513 17.71 11.73 -21.54
N LYS A 514 16.96 12.81 -21.31
CA LYS A 514 16.85 13.98 -22.20
C LYS A 514 17.89 15.08 -21.92
N GLY A 515 18.73 14.90 -20.89
CA GLY A 515 19.81 15.82 -20.54
C GLY A 515 19.47 16.83 -19.44
N ALA A 516 18.41 16.64 -18.64
CA ALA A 516 18.18 17.48 -17.47
C ALA A 516 19.28 17.28 -16.41
N ASN A 517 19.81 18.38 -15.87
CA ASN A 517 20.83 18.33 -14.84
C ASN A 517 20.22 18.06 -13.44
N LYS A 518 21.07 17.65 -12.49
CA LYS A 518 20.61 17.25 -11.15
C LYS A 518 19.90 18.38 -10.39
N ASP A 519 20.36 19.61 -10.52
CA ASP A 519 19.80 20.76 -9.79
C ASP A 519 18.34 21.01 -10.25
N GLN A 520 18.07 20.91 -11.55
CA GLN A 520 16.71 21.00 -12.12
C GLN A 520 15.79 19.86 -11.64
N LEU A 521 16.31 18.64 -11.51
CA LEU A 521 15.57 17.47 -11.02
C LEU A 521 15.22 17.63 -9.53
N ILE A 522 16.19 18.09 -8.72
CA ILE A 522 16.00 18.32 -7.28
C ILE A 522 14.98 19.44 -7.00
N ALA A 523 15.02 20.54 -7.76
CA ALA A 523 13.98 21.58 -7.68
C ALA A 523 12.59 21.03 -8.04
N GLY A 524 12.52 20.16 -9.05
CA GLY A 524 11.29 19.46 -9.44
C GLY A 524 10.74 18.58 -8.33
N LEU A 525 11.60 17.82 -7.64
CA LEU A 525 11.21 16.96 -6.52
C LEU A 525 10.62 17.77 -5.35
N ALA A 526 11.20 18.92 -5.03
CA ALA A 526 10.70 19.80 -3.96
C ALA A 526 9.26 20.27 -4.24
N TYR A 527 8.98 20.74 -5.46
CA TYR A 527 7.63 21.14 -5.85
C TYR A 527 6.66 19.97 -5.84
N SER A 528 7.04 18.85 -6.45
CA SER A 528 6.14 17.72 -6.61
C SER A 528 5.72 17.08 -5.29
N ILE A 529 6.55 17.13 -4.25
CA ILE A 529 6.13 16.69 -2.91
C ILE A 529 5.06 17.59 -2.32
N VAL A 530 5.23 18.90 -2.44
CA VAL A 530 4.25 19.85 -1.91
C VAL A 530 2.91 19.71 -2.63
N GLU A 531 2.93 19.60 -3.97
CA GLU A 531 1.70 19.37 -4.73
C GLU A 531 1.04 18.05 -4.36
N ASN A 532 1.81 16.96 -4.21
CA ASN A 532 1.28 15.70 -3.73
C ASN A 532 0.64 15.85 -2.34
N TYR A 533 1.32 16.51 -1.40
CA TYR A 533 0.78 16.74 -0.06
C TYR A 533 -0.54 17.53 -0.12
N LEU A 534 -0.60 18.63 -0.86
CA LEU A 534 -1.81 19.44 -1.01
C LEU A 534 -2.95 18.68 -1.70
N ASN A 535 -2.65 17.93 -2.76
CA ASN A 535 -3.65 17.24 -3.57
C ASN A 535 -4.08 15.88 -3.02
N LYS A 536 -3.28 15.24 -2.16
CA LYS A 536 -3.54 13.87 -1.65
C LYS A 536 -3.77 13.79 -0.15
N VAL A 537 -3.27 14.75 0.63
CA VAL A 537 -3.46 14.81 2.08
C VAL A 537 -4.39 15.95 2.44
N VAL A 538 -4.13 17.17 1.97
CA VAL A 538 -5.03 18.30 2.28
C VAL A 538 -6.36 18.15 1.54
N LEU A 539 -6.39 17.60 0.32
CA LEU A 539 -7.62 17.26 -0.42
C LEU A 539 -8.61 18.44 -0.55
N GLY A 540 -8.09 19.65 -0.73
CA GLY A 540 -8.91 20.87 -0.81
C GLY A 540 -9.51 21.34 0.53
N LYS A 541 -9.16 20.69 1.65
CA LYS A 541 -9.53 21.14 3.00
C LYS A 541 -8.99 22.56 3.26
N PRO A 542 -9.66 23.36 4.10
CA PRO A 542 -9.32 24.78 4.22
C PRO A 542 -8.00 25.01 4.96
N VAL A 543 -6.96 25.46 4.26
CA VAL A 543 -5.69 25.92 4.86
C VAL A 543 -5.88 27.33 5.45
N GLY A 544 -5.62 27.51 6.74
CA GLY A 544 -5.77 28.79 7.44
C GLY A 544 -4.61 29.76 7.23
N LYS A 545 -4.33 30.60 8.22
CA LYS A 545 -3.30 31.65 8.19
C LYS A 545 -2.07 31.28 9.01
N HIS A 546 -2.25 30.69 10.19
CA HIS A 546 -1.17 30.25 11.07
C HIS A 546 -0.84 28.79 10.80
N ILE A 547 0.06 28.59 9.84
CA ILE A 547 0.45 27.27 9.33
C ILE A 547 1.77 26.85 9.97
N LEU A 548 1.73 25.84 10.83
CA LEU A 548 2.92 25.19 11.38
C LEU A 548 3.33 24.01 10.50
N PHE A 549 4.59 23.96 10.07
CA PHE A 549 5.14 22.84 9.32
C PHE A 549 6.13 22.04 10.18
N GLN A 550 5.76 20.80 10.48
CA GLN A 550 6.39 19.86 11.40
C GLN A 550 6.87 18.59 10.68
N GLY A 551 7.63 17.77 11.40
CA GLY A 551 8.24 16.56 10.87
C GLY A 551 9.64 16.81 10.29
N GLY A 552 10.35 15.73 9.98
CA GLY A 552 11.74 15.79 9.52
C GLY A 552 11.90 16.54 8.18
N VAL A 553 10.89 16.51 7.31
CA VAL A 553 10.94 17.20 6.01
C VAL A 553 10.92 18.72 6.15
N ALA A 554 10.41 19.25 7.26
CA ALA A 554 10.41 20.69 7.50
C ALA A 554 11.83 21.29 7.68
N LEU A 555 12.87 20.45 7.83
CA LEU A 555 14.28 20.87 7.76
C LEU A 555 14.73 21.20 6.32
N ASN A 556 14.03 20.69 5.30
CA ASN A 556 14.38 20.93 3.90
C ASN A 556 13.85 22.29 3.44
N LYS A 557 14.75 23.28 3.42
CA LYS A 557 14.46 24.67 3.04
C LYS A 557 13.80 24.80 1.66
N ALA A 558 14.15 23.93 0.70
CA ALA A 558 13.54 23.95 -0.63
C ALA A 558 12.06 23.52 -0.61
N VAL A 559 11.70 22.56 0.23
CA VAL A 559 10.29 22.13 0.42
C VAL A 559 9.47 23.24 1.09
N VAL A 560 10.03 23.92 2.10
CA VAL A 560 9.38 25.09 2.71
C VAL A 560 9.14 26.18 1.66
N SER A 561 10.15 26.49 0.84
CA SER A 561 10.03 27.46 -0.26
C SER A 561 8.98 27.06 -1.29
N ALA A 562 8.86 25.77 -1.60
CA ALA A 562 7.82 25.26 -2.49
C ALA A 562 6.41 25.45 -1.90
N PHE A 563 6.20 25.21 -0.59
CA PHE A 563 4.92 25.49 0.07
C PHE A 563 4.54 26.98 -0.01
N GLU A 564 5.46 27.87 0.34
CA GLU A 564 5.18 29.31 0.30
C GLU A 564 4.90 29.80 -1.11
N THR A 565 5.64 29.28 -2.10
CA THR A 565 5.46 29.63 -3.51
C THR A 565 4.07 29.18 -4.02
N LEU A 566 3.66 27.96 -3.70
CA LEU A 566 2.39 27.40 -4.18
C LEU A 566 1.17 27.96 -3.43
N LEU A 567 1.29 28.24 -2.13
CA LEU A 567 0.17 28.74 -1.32
C LEU A 567 0.06 30.27 -1.29
N GLY A 568 1.14 30.99 -1.59
CA GLY A 568 1.23 32.44 -1.37
C GLY A 568 1.08 32.84 0.10
N LYS A 569 1.39 31.92 1.03
CA LYS A 569 1.25 32.07 2.48
C LYS A 569 2.56 31.77 3.18
N LYS A 570 2.80 32.40 4.32
CA LYS A 570 3.95 32.15 5.17
C LYS A 570 3.82 30.80 5.86
N ILE A 571 4.91 30.03 5.92
CA ILE A 571 4.99 28.76 6.66
C ILE A 571 5.88 28.94 7.90
N ILE A 572 5.38 28.53 9.07
CA ILE A 572 6.10 28.60 10.33
C ILE A 572 6.72 27.23 10.60
N VAL A 573 8.05 27.14 10.59
CA VAL A 573 8.77 25.91 10.98
C VAL A 573 9.22 26.03 12.45
N PRO A 574 8.71 25.20 13.38
CA PRO A 574 9.14 25.22 14.77
C PRO A 574 10.62 24.85 14.93
N ARG A 575 11.26 25.34 16.00
CA ARG A 575 12.69 25.11 16.28
C ARG A 575 13.07 23.62 16.42
N HIS A 576 12.15 22.81 16.93
CA HIS A 576 12.32 21.38 17.19
C HIS A 576 11.31 20.56 16.38
N ASN A 577 11.09 20.95 15.13
CA ASN A 577 10.10 20.38 14.21
C ASN A 577 10.24 18.85 14.04
N GLU A 578 11.44 18.31 14.21
CA GLU A 578 11.77 16.90 14.02
C GLU A 578 11.38 15.98 15.19
N VAL A 579 11.07 16.55 16.36
CA VAL A 579 10.68 15.82 17.59
C VAL A 579 9.36 16.31 18.21
N THR A 580 8.53 17.03 17.44
CA THR A 580 7.26 17.59 17.95
C THR A 580 6.29 16.52 18.46
N GLY A 581 6.25 15.33 17.85
CA GLY A 581 5.46 14.21 18.37
C GLY A 581 5.87 13.81 19.79
N ALA A 582 7.18 13.67 20.04
CA ALA A 582 7.70 13.38 21.38
C ALA A 582 7.45 14.52 22.36
N ILE A 583 7.60 15.79 21.93
CA ILE A 583 7.27 16.96 22.77
C ILE A 583 5.79 16.92 23.18
N GLY A 584 4.91 16.66 22.22
CA GLY A 584 3.48 16.49 22.45
C GLY A 584 3.17 15.40 23.47
N SER A 585 3.82 14.24 23.33
CA SER A 585 3.72 13.17 24.32
C SER A 585 4.17 13.60 25.71
N ALA A 586 5.31 14.27 25.84
CA ALA A 586 5.78 14.74 27.15
C ALA A 586 4.81 15.76 27.77
N LEU A 587 4.20 16.64 26.96
CA LEU A 587 3.14 17.56 27.39
C LEU A 587 1.87 16.83 27.85
N ILE A 588 1.52 15.72 27.20
CA ILE A 588 0.39 14.87 27.62
C ILE A 588 0.75 14.12 28.91
N ALA A 589 1.98 13.62 29.06
CA ALA A 589 2.48 13.00 30.27
C ALA A 589 2.39 13.94 31.49
N PHE A 590 2.44 15.26 31.27
CA PHE A 590 2.22 16.28 32.29
C PHE A 590 0.85 16.20 32.98
N THR A 591 -0.14 15.62 32.30
CA THR A 591 -1.50 15.41 32.85
C THR A 591 -1.60 14.17 33.73
N ASN A 592 -0.55 13.36 33.83
CA ASN A 592 -0.49 12.21 34.72
C ASN A 592 -0.51 12.66 36.19
N ASN A 593 -1.55 12.25 36.93
CA ASN A 593 -1.72 12.57 38.34
C ASN A 593 -1.28 11.44 39.29
N SER A 594 -0.79 10.32 38.75
CA SER A 594 -0.32 9.14 39.49
C SER A 594 1.20 9.03 39.50
N GLU A 595 1.75 8.22 40.42
CA GLU A 595 3.17 7.84 40.35
C GLU A 595 3.47 7.10 39.04
N SER A 596 4.62 7.40 38.43
CA SER A 596 4.98 6.84 37.13
C SER A 596 5.32 5.36 37.26
N LYS A 597 4.88 4.55 36.28
CA LYS A 597 5.23 3.12 36.13
C LYS A 597 6.55 2.90 35.41
N PHE A 598 7.25 3.98 35.06
CA PHE A 598 8.48 3.91 34.27
C PHE A 598 9.52 3.02 34.96
N VAL A 599 10.00 2.02 34.22
CA VAL A 599 10.87 0.98 34.80
C VAL A 599 12.33 1.42 34.94
N GLY A 600 12.70 2.58 34.36
CA GLY A 600 14.04 3.17 34.47
C GLY A 600 14.75 3.35 33.13
N PHE A 601 15.90 4.04 33.16
CA PHE A 601 16.66 4.38 31.94
C PHE A 601 17.61 3.27 31.45
N ASP A 602 18.13 2.40 32.32
CA ASP A 602 18.98 1.27 31.93
C ASP A 602 18.16 -0.01 31.76
N LEU A 603 17.78 -0.30 30.53
CA LEU A 603 16.98 -1.47 30.17
C LEU A 603 17.79 -2.59 29.54
N ARG A 604 19.14 -2.53 29.57
CA ARG A 604 20.01 -3.50 28.87
C ARG A 604 19.92 -4.93 29.40
N ASN A 605 19.56 -5.09 30.67
CA ASN A 605 19.37 -6.40 31.31
C ASN A 605 17.96 -6.98 31.10
N ARG A 606 17.03 -6.23 30.51
CA ARG A 606 15.65 -6.63 30.27
C ARG A 606 15.56 -7.41 28.96
N LYS A 607 15.86 -8.71 29.03
CA LYS A 607 15.86 -9.61 27.87
C LYS A 607 14.44 -9.87 27.38
N TYR A 608 14.31 -10.07 26.07
CA TYR A 608 13.06 -10.48 25.45
C TYR A 608 13.28 -11.59 24.42
N THR A 609 12.23 -12.38 24.17
CA THR A 609 12.17 -13.35 23.07
C THR A 609 10.99 -13.06 22.17
N GLN A 610 11.07 -13.52 20.93
CA GLN A 610 10.11 -13.24 19.88
C GLN A 610 9.83 -14.47 19.03
N GLU A 611 8.55 -14.77 18.81
CA GLU A 611 8.11 -15.82 17.89
C GLU A 611 6.87 -15.37 17.11
N SER A 612 6.74 -15.85 15.87
CA SER A 612 5.59 -15.58 14.98
C SER A 612 4.87 -16.88 14.66
N PHE A 613 3.54 -16.88 14.69
CA PHE A 613 2.72 -18.04 14.34
C PHE A 613 1.41 -17.64 13.65
N GLU A 614 0.81 -18.55 12.88
CA GLU A 614 -0.51 -18.35 12.26
C GLU A 614 -1.62 -18.85 13.21
N CYS A 615 -2.60 -17.99 13.49
CA CYS A 615 -3.74 -18.32 14.35
C CYS A 615 -4.83 -19.05 13.56
N LEU A 616 -5.10 -20.31 13.93
CA LEU A 616 -6.11 -21.17 13.28
C LEU A 616 -7.51 -21.11 13.94
N LYS A 617 -7.76 -20.15 14.85
CA LYS A 617 -9.02 -20.11 15.63
C LYS A 617 -10.23 -19.60 14.87
N CYS A 618 -10.05 -18.91 13.75
CA CYS A 618 -11.15 -18.42 12.90
C CYS A 618 -10.68 -18.27 11.45
N SER A 619 -11.63 -17.93 10.56
CA SER A 619 -11.40 -17.71 9.13
C SER A 619 -10.36 -16.62 8.84
N ASN A 620 -10.07 -15.70 9.77
CA ASN A 620 -9.11 -14.62 9.55
C ASN A 620 -7.66 -15.09 9.36
N LEU A 621 -7.26 -16.25 9.90
CA LEU A 621 -5.90 -16.80 9.78
C LEU A 621 -4.79 -15.74 10.02
N CYS A 622 -4.85 -15.07 11.18
CA CYS A 622 -3.99 -13.93 11.50
C CYS A 622 -2.53 -14.39 11.73
N ASP A 623 -1.55 -13.59 11.30
CA ASP A 623 -0.15 -13.76 11.70
C ASP A 623 0.05 -13.03 13.04
N VAL A 624 0.29 -13.78 14.11
CA VAL A 624 0.41 -13.26 15.47
C VAL A 624 1.87 -13.36 15.91
N ASN A 625 2.40 -12.24 16.39
CA ASN A 625 3.72 -12.17 16.99
C ASN A 625 3.58 -12.18 18.51
N LYS A 626 4.35 -13.03 19.17
CA LYS A 626 4.43 -13.11 20.61
C LYS A 626 5.79 -12.57 21.05
N VAL A 627 5.75 -11.63 21.98
CA VAL A 627 6.93 -11.03 22.62
C VAL A 627 6.87 -11.38 24.10
N VAL A 628 7.93 -11.99 24.62
CA VAL A 628 8.04 -12.35 26.05
C VAL A 628 9.21 -11.58 26.64
N VAL A 629 8.93 -10.66 27.55
CA VAL A 629 9.95 -10.04 28.41
C VAL A 629 10.19 -10.95 29.61
N GLU A 630 11.45 -11.14 30.00
CA GLU A 630 11.83 -12.08 31.06
C GLU A 630 11.05 -11.81 32.38
N ASN A 631 10.40 -12.84 32.92
CA ASN A 631 9.53 -12.81 34.12
C ASN A 631 8.21 -12.02 34.00
N GLU A 632 7.77 -11.70 32.78
CA GLU A 632 6.50 -11.01 32.52
C GLU A 632 5.55 -11.85 31.65
N PRO A 633 4.23 -11.57 31.68
CA PRO A 633 3.28 -12.19 30.77
C PRO A 633 3.67 -11.97 29.30
N ALA A 634 3.34 -12.94 28.45
CA ALA A 634 3.56 -12.80 27.02
C ALA A 634 2.63 -11.71 26.44
N HIS A 635 3.20 -10.79 25.69
CA HIS A 635 2.46 -9.80 24.89
C HIS A 635 2.28 -10.33 23.48
N TYR A 636 1.12 -10.06 22.88
CA TYR A 636 0.81 -10.53 21.53
C TYR A 636 0.38 -9.36 20.65
N TYR A 637 0.89 -9.33 19.44
CA TYR A 637 0.63 -8.28 18.45
C TYR A 637 0.26 -8.88 17.10
N GLY A 638 -0.52 -8.16 16.28
CA GLY A 638 -0.93 -8.60 14.94
C GLY A 638 -2.23 -9.43 14.88
N ALA A 639 -2.83 -9.77 16.02
CA ALA A 639 -4.14 -10.40 16.05
C ALA A 639 -5.25 -9.40 15.68
N ARG A 640 -6.17 -9.79 14.77
CA ARG A 640 -7.35 -8.97 14.41
C ARG A 640 -8.46 -8.99 15.46
N CYS A 641 -8.33 -9.84 16.46
CA CYS A 641 -9.31 -10.08 17.52
C CYS A 641 -8.62 -10.11 18.88
N ASP A 642 -9.42 -10.02 19.93
CA ASP A 642 -8.90 -9.80 21.29
C ASP A 642 -8.46 -11.09 22.01
N ILE A 643 -8.37 -12.22 21.29
CA ILE A 643 -8.06 -13.54 21.88
C ILE A 643 -6.70 -13.56 22.58
N PHE A 644 -5.77 -12.71 22.13
CA PHE A 644 -4.40 -12.68 22.62
C PHE A 644 -4.07 -11.41 23.43
N GLU A 645 -5.06 -10.56 23.72
CA GLU A 645 -4.84 -9.41 24.60
C GLU A 645 -4.77 -9.90 26.06
N VAL A 646 -3.55 -10.00 26.58
CA VAL A 646 -3.29 -10.25 28.00
C VAL A 646 -3.36 -8.89 28.72
N ASP A 647 -4.14 -8.79 29.80
CA ASP A 647 -4.27 -7.62 30.71
C ASP A 647 -5.07 -6.37 30.30
N LYS A 648 -5.71 -6.29 29.12
CA LYS A 648 -6.75 -5.24 28.86
C LYS A 648 -8.12 -5.55 29.50
N ALA A 649 -8.15 -6.37 30.55
CA ALA A 649 -9.37 -6.68 31.31
C ALA A 649 -10.00 -5.47 32.05
N LYS A 650 -9.37 -4.27 31.98
CA LYS A 650 -9.85 -3.05 32.66
C LYS A 650 -10.81 -2.19 31.83
N THR A 651 -10.85 -2.31 30.51
CA THR A 651 -11.77 -1.54 29.67
C THR A 651 -13.03 -2.35 29.40
N LYS A 652 -14.20 -1.84 29.85
CA LYS A 652 -15.49 -2.43 29.48
C LYS A 652 -15.64 -2.33 27.96
N LYS A 653 -15.71 -3.47 27.27
CA LYS A 653 -15.91 -3.51 25.81
C LYS A 653 -17.29 -2.97 25.46
N GLY A 654 -17.36 -2.28 24.32
CA GLY A 654 -18.63 -1.89 23.71
C GLY A 654 -19.32 -3.08 23.05
N ASP A 655 -20.62 -2.96 22.82
CA ASP A 655 -21.41 -4.01 22.17
C ASP A 655 -21.23 -3.98 20.65
N ASN A 656 -21.00 -5.16 20.04
CA ASN A 656 -20.82 -5.32 18.59
C ASN A 656 -22.02 -6.06 17.97
N PHE A 657 -22.91 -5.33 17.29
CA PHE A 657 -24.12 -5.88 16.69
C PHE A 657 -23.90 -6.55 15.32
N PHE A 658 -22.69 -6.53 14.77
CA PHE A 658 -22.38 -7.23 13.51
C PHE A 658 -22.49 -8.75 13.64
N LYS A 659 -22.13 -9.28 14.81
CA LYS A 659 -22.27 -10.71 15.09
C LYS A 659 -23.73 -11.16 14.99
N TYR A 660 -24.64 -10.42 15.64
CA TYR A 660 -26.08 -10.68 15.57
C TYR A 660 -26.60 -10.63 14.13
N ARG A 661 -26.21 -9.60 13.37
CA ARG A 661 -26.62 -9.47 11.97
C ARG A 661 -26.15 -10.65 11.13
N LYS A 662 -24.91 -11.12 11.31
CA LYS A 662 -24.35 -12.26 10.56
C LYS A 662 -25.05 -13.58 10.91
N GLU A 663 -25.31 -13.82 12.19
CA GLU A 663 -26.11 -14.97 12.65
C GLU A 663 -27.51 -14.96 12.02
N LEU A 664 -28.13 -13.78 11.95
CA LEU A 664 -29.42 -13.61 11.31
C LEU A 664 -29.37 -13.81 9.78
N LEU A 665 -28.31 -13.34 9.12
CA LEU A 665 -28.09 -13.52 7.68
C LEU A 665 -28.01 -15.01 7.31
N LEU A 666 -27.30 -15.80 8.11
CA LEU A 666 -27.07 -17.23 7.88
C LEU A 666 -28.17 -18.13 8.47
N GLU A 667 -29.27 -17.57 8.97
CA GLU A 667 -30.36 -18.34 9.55
C GLU A 667 -30.95 -19.34 8.53
N GLY A 668 -30.98 -20.63 8.88
CA GLY A 668 -31.46 -21.69 8.01
C GLY A 668 -30.39 -22.26 7.06
N TYR A 669 -29.14 -21.83 7.16
CA TYR A 669 -28.00 -22.47 6.52
C TYR A 669 -27.23 -23.35 7.53
N SER A 670 -26.66 -24.46 7.06
CA SER A 670 -25.87 -25.39 7.87
C SER A 670 -24.62 -25.83 7.11
N ASP A 671 -23.47 -25.79 7.79
CA ASP A 671 -22.20 -26.29 7.23
C ASP A 671 -22.23 -27.80 6.93
N SER A 672 -23.15 -28.55 7.55
CA SER A 672 -23.37 -29.96 7.23
C SER A 672 -23.74 -30.18 5.75
N ASN A 673 -24.29 -29.17 5.07
CA ASN A 673 -24.61 -29.21 3.65
C ASN A 673 -23.38 -29.55 2.79
N GLU A 674 -22.17 -29.16 3.21
CA GLU A 674 -20.92 -29.46 2.48
C GLU A 674 -20.64 -30.97 2.38
N SER A 675 -21.10 -31.74 3.36
CA SER A 675 -20.95 -33.20 3.40
C SER A 675 -22.13 -33.96 2.81
N ASP A 676 -23.23 -33.27 2.47
CA ASP A 676 -24.43 -33.88 1.93
C ASP A 676 -24.41 -33.91 0.38
N TYR A 677 -24.37 -35.12 -0.17
CA TYR A 677 -24.40 -35.41 -1.61
C TYR A 677 -25.73 -36.01 -2.07
N SER A 678 -26.77 -35.98 -1.22
CA SER A 678 -28.09 -36.55 -1.53
C SER A 678 -28.91 -35.73 -2.53
N LYS A 679 -28.59 -34.44 -2.68
CA LYS A 679 -29.25 -33.51 -3.61
C LYS A 679 -28.23 -32.77 -4.47
N PRO A 680 -28.65 -32.21 -5.62
CA PRO A 680 -27.78 -31.39 -6.46
C PRO A 680 -27.14 -30.25 -5.67
N ARG A 681 -25.81 -30.13 -5.76
CA ARG A 681 -25.03 -29.14 -4.99
C ARG A 681 -24.88 -27.84 -5.77
N ILE A 682 -25.40 -26.74 -5.23
CA ILE A 682 -25.25 -25.40 -5.80
C ILE A 682 -24.33 -24.54 -4.94
N GLY A 683 -23.24 -24.06 -5.53
CA GLY A 683 -22.31 -23.13 -4.90
C GLY A 683 -22.76 -21.68 -5.02
N ILE A 684 -22.71 -20.94 -3.92
CA ILE A 684 -22.96 -19.51 -3.87
C ILE A 684 -21.71 -18.82 -3.29
N PRO A 685 -21.05 -17.92 -4.03
CA PRO A 685 -19.93 -17.15 -3.50
C PRO A 685 -20.38 -16.26 -2.33
N PHE A 686 -19.72 -16.40 -1.18
CA PHE A 686 -19.97 -15.58 0.01
C PHE A 686 -19.20 -14.26 -0.06
N CYS A 687 -19.54 -13.46 -1.07
CA CYS A 687 -18.94 -12.16 -1.37
C CYS A 687 -19.97 -11.22 -2.00
N LEU A 688 -19.66 -9.92 -2.09
CA LEU A 688 -20.54 -8.91 -2.69
C LEU A 688 -21.97 -8.97 -2.10
N GLU A 689 -22.99 -8.89 -2.94
CA GLU A 689 -24.39 -8.81 -2.55
C GLU A 689 -24.91 -10.03 -1.78
N THR A 690 -24.16 -11.14 -1.74
CA THR A 690 -24.50 -12.27 -0.85
C THR A 690 -24.51 -11.85 0.62
N TYR A 691 -23.72 -10.84 1.04
CA TYR A 691 -23.77 -10.29 2.40
C TYR A 691 -25.09 -9.58 2.77
N ASP A 692 -25.97 -9.40 1.78
CA ASP A 692 -27.29 -8.79 1.91
C ASP A 692 -28.41 -9.75 1.49
N LEU A 693 -28.25 -10.47 0.37
CA LEU A 693 -29.28 -11.31 -0.27
C LEU A 693 -29.16 -12.80 0.05
N PHE A 694 -28.28 -13.23 0.94
CA PHE A 694 -28.18 -14.66 1.25
C PHE A 694 -29.50 -15.29 1.75
N PRO A 695 -30.33 -14.65 2.59
CA PRO A 695 -31.63 -15.20 2.98
C PRO A 695 -32.53 -15.49 1.77
N PHE A 696 -32.56 -14.58 0.79
CA PHE A 696 -33.23 -14.79 -0.49
C PHE A 696 -32.62 -15.97 -1.27
N TYR A 697 -31.30 -16.00 -1.46
CA TYR A 697 -30.66 -17.06 -2.25
C TYR A 697 -30.80 -18.45 -1.62
N ASN A 698 -30.59 -18.55 -0.31
CA ASN A 698 -30.68 -19.80 0.43
C ASN A 698 -32.10 -20.38 0.37
N GLU A 699 -33.13 -19.55 0.62
CA GLU A 699 -34.52 -19.97 0.55
C GLU A 699 -34.92 -20.38 -0.87
N PHE A 700 -34.53 -19.61 -1.88
CA PHE A 700 -34.85 -19.90 -3.27
C PHE A 700 -34.34 -21.27 -3.71
N PHE A 701 -33.04 -21.53 -3.53
CA PHE A 701 -32.44 -22.79 -3.98
C PHE A 701 -32.82 -23.99 -3.11
N SER A 702 -32.97 -23.79 -1.80
CA SER A 702 -33.45 -24.85 -0.90
C SER A 702 -34.89 -25.26 -1.23
N SER A 703 -35.78 -24.29 -1.50
CA SER A 703 -37.16 -24.55 -1.95
C SER A 703 -37.24 -25.26 -3.30
N LEU A 704 -36.20 -25.12 -4.14
CA LEU A 704 -36.07 -25.84 -5.41
C LEU A 704 -35.44 -27.25 -5.27
N GLY A 705 -35.00 -27.62 -4.06
CA GLY A 705 -34.45 -28.94 -3.76
C GLY A 705 -32.94 -29.05 -3.94
N PHE A 706 -32.20 -27.94 -4.01
CA PHE A 706 -30.74 -27.97 -4.02
C PHE A 706 -30.17 -28.04 -2.60
N ASN A 707 -28.95 -28.58 -2.48
CA ASN A 707 -28.09 -28.34 -1.33
C ASN A 707 -27.25 -27.10 -1.60
N VAL A 708 -27.50 -26.04 -0.83
CA VAL A 708 -26.76 -24.77 -0.94
C VAL A 708 -25.42 -24.92 -0.25
N ILE A 709 -24.34 -24.61 -0.96
CA ILE A 709 -22.96 -24.60 -0.48
C ILE A 709 -22.43 -23.17 -0.55
N LEU A 710 -22.04 -22.59 0.58
CA LEU A 710 -21.33 -21.32 0.58
C LEU A 710 -19.83 -21.53 0.38
N SER A 711 -19.17 -20.59 -0.31
CA SER A 711 -17.71 -20.51 -0.23
C SER A 711 -17.31 -20.18 1.20
N THR A 712 -16.12 -20.59 1.63
CA THR A 712 -15.59 -20.16 2.93
C THR A 712 -15.55 -18.62 3.02
N GLU A 713 -15.68 -18.08 4.24
CA GLU A 713 -15.49 -16.65 4.48
C GLU A 713 -14.16 -16.17 3.95
N THR A 714 -14.12 -14.92 3.48
CA THR A 714 -12.92 -14.28 2.95
C THR A 714 -11.77 -14.44 3.92
N ASN A 715 -10.73 -15.13 3.44
CA ASN A 715 -9.55 -15.47 4.21
C ASN A 715 -8.30 -15.38 3.33
N ARG A 716 -7.13 -15.60 3.93
CA ARG A 716 -5.83 -15.59 3.26
C ARG A 716 -5.82 -16.36 1.93
N ASN A 717 -6.38 -17.56 1.91
CA ASN A 717 -6.32 -18.45 0.74
C ASN A 717 -7.20 -17.93 -0.41
N ILE A 718 -8.37 -17.38 -0.08
CA ILE A 718 -9.27 -16.75 -1.05
C ILE A 718 -8.65 -15.48 -1.62
N ILE A 719 -8.09 -14.60 -0.78
CA ILE A 719 -7.43 -13.36 -1.21
C ILE A 719 -6.27 -13.68 -2.15
N ASN A 720 -5.37 -14.59 -1.75
CA ASN A 720 -4.21 -14.97 -2.57
C ASN A 720 -4.61 -15.61 -3.90
N SER A 721 -5.60 -16.52 -3.87
CA SER A 721 -6.11 -17.14 -5.10
C SER A 721 -6.74 -16.11 -6.03
N SER A 722 -7.46 -15.12 -5.48
CA SER A 722 -8.04 -14.03 -6.25
C SER A 722 -6.97 -13.17 -6.92
N ASN A 723 -5.93 -12.80 -6.18
CA ASN A 723 -4.84 -11.97 -6.69
C ASN A 723 -4.02 -12.66 -7.78
N MET A 724 -3.87 -13.99 -7.71
CA MET A 724 -3.19 -14.77 -8.77
C MET A 724 -4.02 -14.89 -10.06
N LEU A 725 -5.36 -14.82 -9.95
CA LEU A 725 -6.27 -14.94 -11.08
C LEU A 725 -6.65 -13.59 -11.71
N SER A 726 -6.58 -12.51 -10.94
CA SER A 726 -7.03 -11.19 -11.37
C SER A 726 -6.10 -10.61 -12.43
N VAL A 727 -6.66 -10.24 -13.59
CA VAL A 727 -5.95 -9.57 -14.69
C VAL A 727 -6.29 -8.08 -14.82
N THR A 728 -7.23 -7.58 -14.01
CA THR A 728 -7.73 -6.19 -14.05
C THR A 728 -7.75 -5.53 -12.68
N ASP A 729 -7.53 -4.22 -12.67
CA ASP A 729 -7.56 -3.39 -11.46
C ASP A 729 -8.99 -2.89 -11.17
N THR A 730 -9.81 -3.78 -10.61
CA THR A 730 -11.11 -3.45 -10.03
C THR A 730 -11.01 -3.20 -8.52
N CYS A 731 -12.10 -2.77 -7.87
CA CYS A 731 -12.12 -2.67 -6.41
C CYS A 731 -11.98 -4.05 -5.76
N PHE A 732 -11.36 -4.08 -4.57
CA PHE A 732 -10.99 -5.32 -3.88
C PHE A 732 -12.14 -6.35 -3.73
N PRO A 733 -13.38 -5.97 -3.35
CA PRO A 733 -14.50 -6.92 -3.24
C PRO A 733 -14.82 -7.65 -4.56
N VAL A 734 -14.61 -7.00 -5.71
CA VAL A 734 -14.88 -7.59 -7.03
C VAL A 734 -13.80 -8.60 -7.40
N LYS A 735 -12.54 -8.35 -7.04
CA LYS A 735 -11.44 -9.29 -7.26
C LYS A 735 -11.67 -10.61 -6.53
N LEU A 736 -12.22 -10.54 -5.31
CA LEU A 736 -12.44 -11.70 -4.46
C LEU A 736 -13.38 -12.76 -5.06
N VAL A 737 -14.27 -12.35 -5.99
CA VAL A 737 -15.17 -13.27 -6.70
C VAL A 737 -14.40 -14.46 -7.27
N ALA A 738 -13.22 -14.24 -7.85
CA ALA A 738 -12.43 -15.30 -8.46
C ALA A 738 -11.97 -16.35 -7.43
N GLY A 739 -11.46 -15.91 -6.27
CA GLY A 739 -11.06 -16.81 -5.19
C GLY A 739 -12.23 -17.55 -4.57
N HIS A 740 -13.38 -16.89 -4.36
CA HIS A 740 -14.58 -17.55 -3.84
C HIS A 740 -15.12 -18.61 -4.81
N VAL A 741 -15.15 -18.32 -6.11
CA VAL A 741 -15.56 -19.29 -7.13
C VAL A 741 -14.59 -20.47 -7.16
N LYS A 742 -13.27 -20.22 -7.14
CA LYS A 742 -12.27 -21.31 -7.07
C LYS A 742 -12.44 -22.18 -5.83
N ASN A 743 -12.66 -21.58 -4.67
CA ASN A 743 -12.95 -22.29 -3.43
C ASN A 743 -14.18 -23.22 -3.55
N LEU A 744 -15.25 -22.74 -4.20
CA LEU A 744 -16.44 -23.57 -4.46
C LEU A 744 -16.16 -24.75 -5.40
N ILE A 745 -15.33 -24.55 -6.43
CA ILE A 745 -14.91 -25.64 -7.33
C ILE A 745 -14.20 -26.74 -6.55
N GLU A 746 -13.32 -26.36 -5.61
CA GLU A 746 -12.61 -27.29 -4.72
C GLU A 746 -13.58 -28.05 -3.79
N LYS A 747 -14.73 -27.43 -3.42
CA LYS A 747 -15.84 -28.06 -2.68
C LYS A 747 -16.74 -28.99 -3.53
N LYS A 748 -16.36 -29.28 -4.78
CA LYS A 748 -17.04 -30.24 -5.68
C LYS A 748 -18.53 -29.95 -5.88
N ILE A 749 -18.85 -28.70 -6.24
CA ILE A 749 -20.21 -28.29 -6.62
C ILE A 749 -20.59 -28.79 -8.02
N GLU A 750 -21.88 -28.96 -8.29
CA GLU A 750 -22.41 -29.31 -9.62
C GLU A 750 -22.80 -28.07 -10.44
N ALA A 751 -23.26 -27.03 -9.75
CA ALA A 751 -23.58 -25.75 -10.33
C ALA A 751 -23.08 -24.60 -9.46
N VAL A 752 -22.73 -23.48 -10.08
CA VAL A 752 -22.38 -22.23 -9.39
C VAL A 752 -23.41 -21.15 -9.73
N PHE A 753 -23.92 -20.46 -8.71
CA PHE A 753 -24.82 -19.33 -8.88
C PHE A 753 -24.02 -18.03 -8.95
N LEU A 754 -24.10 -17.37 -10.10
CA LEU A 754 -23.47 -16.09 -10.38
C LEU A 754 -24.51 -15.20 -11.06
N PRO A 755 -25.36 -14.48 -10.30
CA PRO A 755 -26.40 -13.64 -10.88
C PRO A 755 -25.81 -12.33 -11.46
N ALA A 756 -26.39 -11.86 -12.57
CA ALA A 756 -26.25 -10.48 -13.00
C ALA A 756 -27.32 -9.65 -12.29
N LEU A 757 -27.01 -9.14 -11.09
CA LEU A 757 -27.97 -8.37 -10.29
C LEU A 757 -28.03 -6.93 -10.80
N VAL A 758 -29.11 -6.59 -11.49
CA VAL A 758 -29.27 -5.32 -12.22
C VAL A 758 -29.70 -4.19 -11.29
N ASN A 759 -30.78 -4.39 -10.54
CA ASN A 759 -31.36 -3.40 -9.65
C ASN A 759 -31.92 -4.06 -8.37
N ARG A 760 -32.26 -3.22 -7.39
CA ARG A 760 -32.76 -3.62 -6.08
C ARG A 760 -34.13 -3.03 -5.78
N GLU A 761 -34.74 -3.48 -4.70
CA GLU A 761 -35.94 -2.90 -4.12
C GLU A 761 -35.77 -1.40 -3.82
N LYS A 762 -36.90 -0.65 -3.90
CA LYS A 762 -36.95 0.76 -3.53
C LYS A 762 -36.89 0.93 -2.00
N ASN A 763 -36.22 1.99 -1.54
CA ASN A 763 -36.24 2.42 -0.14
C ASN A 763 -37.37 3.43 0.15
N HIS A 764 -37.85 4.15 -0.86
CA HIS A 764 -38.99 5.08 -0.76
C HIS A 764 -39.66 5.27 -2.13
N ASP A 765 -40.88 5.79 -2.13
CA ASP A 765 -41.73 5.82 -3.34
C ASP A 765 -41.17 6.68 -4.47
N PHE A 766 -40.53 7.80 -4.13
CA PHE A 766 -39.92 8.74 -5.08
C PHE A 766 -38.65 8.22 -5.79
N GLN A 767 -38.15 7.01 -5.46
CA GLN A 767 -36.98 6.47 -6.15
C GLN A 767 -37.34 6.00 -7.56
N GLU A 768 -36.67 6.60 -8.55
CA GLU A 768 -36.83 6.24 -9.96
C GLU A 768 -35.87 5.11 -10.38
N ASN A 769 -34.72 4.96 -9.71
CA ASN A 769 -33.67 4.01 -10.06
C ASN A 769 -33.03 3.39 -8.81
N THR A 770 -32.57 2.13 -8.91
CA THR A 770 -31.87 1.41 -7.82
C THR A 770 -30.80 0.48 -8.40
N PHE A 771 -30.09 0.94 -9.42
CA PHE A 771 -29.13 0.08 -10.12
C PHE A 771 -27.97 -0.30 -9.21
N GLN A 772 -27.47 -1.51 -9.43
CA GLN A 772 -26.22 -1.98 -8.85
C GLN A 772 -25.03 -1.51 -9.67
N CYS A 773 -23.83 -1.53 -9.10
CA CYS A 773 -22.64 -1.14 -9.84
C CYS A 773 -22.41 -2.07 -11.05
N PRO A 774 -21.83 -1.58 -12.16
CA PRO A 774 -21.63 -2.40 -13.36
C PRO A 774 -20.78 -3.65 -13.11
N TYR A 775 -19.88 -3.63 -12.11
CA TYR A 775 -19.12 -4.82 -11.73
C TYR A 775 -19.97 -5.91 -11.08
N ILE A 776 -20.98 -5.55 -10.26
CA ILE A 776 -21.93 -6.51 -9.69
C ILE A 776 -22.78 -7.14 -10.81
N GLN A 777 -23.27 -6.32 -11.74
CA GLN A 777 -23.98 -6.78 -12.93
C GLN A 777 -23.09 -7.70 -13.81
N GLY A 778 -21.79 -7.38 -13.85
CA GLY A 778 -20.78 -8.05 -14.65
C GLY A 778 -20.19 -9.33 -14.04
N VAL A 779 -20.48 -9.66 -12.78
CA VAL A 779 -19.93 -10.82 -12.05
C VAL A 779 -19.90 -12.11 -12.89
N PRO A 780 -20.98 -12.49 -13.62
CA PRO A 780 -20.98 -13.74 -14.37
C PRO A 780 -19.96 -13.77 -15.51
N PHE A 781 -19.72 -12.62 -16.14
CA PHE A 781 -18.80 -12.47 -17.26
C PHE A 781 -17.36 -12.37 -16.76
N ILE A 782 -17.14 -11.62 -15.68
CA ILE A 782 -15.84 -11.53 -15.01
C ILE A 782 -15.38 -12.92 -14.59
N ALA A 783 -16.20 -13.67 -13.84
CA ALA A 783 -15.84 -15.01 -13.38
C ALA A 783 -15.51 -15.98 -14.53
N ARG A 784 -16.28 -15.97 -15.63
CA ARG A 784 -16.03 -16.81 -16.81
C ARG A 784 -14.75 -16.44 -17.56
N SER A 785 -14.35 -15.17 -17.52
CA SER A 785 -13.11 -14.71 -18.17
C SER A 785 -11.86 -15.10 -17.36
N LEU A 786 -11.98 -15.23 -16.04
CA LEU A 786 -10.87 -15.51 -15.13
C LEU A 786 -10.70 -16.99 -14.81
N ILE A 787 -11.76 -17.79 -14.90
CA ILE A 787 -11.79 -19.18 -14.43
C ILE A 787 -12.38 -20.10 -15.50
N GLU A 788 -11.73 -21.25 -15.71
CA GLU A 788 -12.26 -22.33 -16.54
C GLU A 788 -13.50 -22.96 -15.87
N LEU A 789 -14.69 -22.50 -16.26
CA LEU A 789 -15.98 -22.99 -15.74
C LEU A 789 -16.67 -24.03 -16.66
N ASN A 790 -15.98 -24.52 -17.69
CA ASN A 790 -16.53 -25.47 -18.67
C ASN A 790 -17.00 -26.81 -18.08
N LYS A 791 -16.51 -27.18 -16.90
CA LYS A 791 -16.87 -28.44 -16.20
C LYS A 791 -18.03 -28.30 -15.21
N ILE A 792 -18.53 -27.10 -14.95
CA ILE A 792 -19.57 -26.82 -13.95
C ILE A 792 -20.74 -26.08 -14.61
N HIS A 793 -21.97 -26.37 -14.18
CA HIS A 793 -23.13 -25.64 -14.71
C HIS A 793 -23.20 -24.24 -14.10
N VAL A 794 -23.05 -23.20 -14.91
CA VAL A 794 -23.08 -21.82 -14.42
C VAL A 794 -24.49 -21.24 -14.55
N ILE A 795 -25.12 -20.95 -13.42
CA ILE A 795 -26.47 -20.37 -13.31
C ILE A 795 -26.32 -18.85 -13.20
N SER A 796 -26.62 -18.14 -14.29
CA SER A 796 -26.42 -16.69 -14.40
C SER A 796 -27.67 -15.96 -14.92
N PRO A 797 -28.75 -15.93 -14.13
CA PRO A 797 -29.91 -15.13 -14.47
C PRO A 797 -29.61 -13.64 -14.35
N GLU A 798 -30.31 -12.84 -15.14
CA GLU A 798 -30.44 -11.41 -14.85
C GLU A 798 -31.50 -11.31 -13.75
N VAL A 799 -31.15 -10.68 -12.64
CA VAL A 799 -32.02 -10.54 -11.48
C VAL A 799 -32.37 -9.07 -11.32
N ARG A 800 -33.68 -8.79 -11.33
CA ARG A 800 -34.25 -7.44 -11.16
C ARG A 800 -35.25 -7.47 -10.01
N LEU A 801 -35.06 -6.62 -9.01
CA LEU A 801 -35.82 -6.60 -7.76
C LEU A 801 -36.48 -5.25 -7.48
N PHE A 802 -36.64 -4.38 -8.47
CA PHE A 802 -37.24 -3.04 -8.32
C PHE A 802 -38.68 -3.02 -7.76
N GLY A 803 -39.38 -4.15 -7.81
CA GLY A 803 -40.74 -4.29 -7.28
C GLY A 803 -41.85 -3.95 -8.28
N VAL A 804 -41.52 -3.87 -9.58
CA VAL A 804 -42.51 -3.74 -10.67
C VAL A 804 -42.75 -5.07 -11.38
N LYS A 805 -43.97 -5.27 -11.90
CA LYS A 805 -44.36 -6.52 -12.57
C LYS A 805 -43.43 -6.91 -13.72
N HIS A 806 -42.98 -5.92 -14.51
CA HIS A 806 -42.07 -6.17 -15.62
C HIS A 806 -40.75 -6.82 -15.18
N ASP A 807 -40.14 -6.31 -14.12
CA ASP A 807 -38.89 -6.83 -13.56
C ASP A 807 -39.06 -8.24 -12.96
N TYR A 808 -40.21 -8.48 -12.33
CA TYR A 808 -40.59 -9.80 -11.83
C TYR A 808 -40.65 -10.82 -12.98
N ASP A 809 -41.42 -10.51 -14.02
CA ASP A 809 -41.62 -11.40 -15.17
C ASP A 809 -40.28 -11.71 -15.87
N LEU A 810 -39.43 -10.70 -16.10
CA LEU A 810 -38.09 -10.87 -16.66
C LEU A 810 -37.21 -11.78 -15.79
N THR A 811 -37.20 -11.56 -14.47
CA THR A 811 -36.38 -12.34 -13.55
C THR A 811 -36.80 -13.82 -13.56
N ILE A 812 -38.09 -14.11 -13.51
CA ILE A 812 -38.63 -15.48 -13.58
C ILE A 812 -38.25 -16.16 -14.91
N ASP A 813 -38.37 -15.45 -16.03
CA ASP A 813 -38.02 -16.00 -17.34
C ASP A 813 -36.51 -16.27 -17.47
N HIS A 814 -35.65 -15.44 -16.88
CA HIS A 814 -34.20 -15.71 -16.83
C HIS A 814 -33.87 -16.90 -15.91
N PHE A 815 -34.54 -17.07 -14.77
CA PHE A 815 -34.38 -18.27 -13.93
C PHE A 815 -34.81 -19.53 -14.66
N LEU A 816 -35.95 -19.51 -15.36
CA LEU A 816 -36.43 -20.62 -16.19
C LEU A 816 -35.40 -21.06 -17.22
N LYS A 817 -34.81 -20.10 -17.93
CA LYS A 817 -33.77 -20.36 -18.94
C LYS A 817 -32.52 -21.00 -18.31
N ASN A 818 -32.07 -20.49 -17.18
CA ASN A 818 -30.83 -20.95 -16.52
C ASN A 818 -31.00 -22.30 -15.79
N LEU A 819 -32.19 -22.61 -15.31
CA LEU A 819 -32.51 -23.83 -14.56
C LEU A 819 -33.05 -24.98 -15.41
N LYS A 820 -33.16 -24.79 -16.73
CA LYS A 820 -33.69 -25.80 -17.67
C LYS A 820 -33.05 -27.19 -17.51
N LYS A 821 -31.75 -27.25 -17.21
CA LYS A 821 -30.99 -28.52 -17.03
C LYS A 821 -31.46 -29.34 -15.82
N PHE A 822 -32.10 -28.71 -14.84
CA PHE A 822 -32.59 -29.35 -13.63
C PHE A 822 -34.07 -29.74 -13.71
N SER A 823 -34.73 -29.56 -14.86
CA SER A 823 -36.12 -29.96 -15.10
C SER A 823 -37.12 -29.37 -14.09
N ILE A 824 -36.87 -28.14 -13.62
CA ILE A 824 -37.71 -27.42 -12.66
C ILE A 824 -38.84 -26.69 -13.42
N SER A 825 -40.08 -26.83 -12.95
CA SER A 825 -41.25 -26.19 -13.57
C SER A 825 -41.38 -24.71 -13.21
N LYS A 826 -41.99 -23.90 -14.09
CA LYS A 826 -42.28 -22.46 -13.87
C LYS A 826 -42.99 -22.21 -12.54
N ASN A 827 -44.00 -23.03 -12.22
CA ASN A 827 -44.76 -22.88 -10.96
C ASN A 827 -43.88 -23.10 -9.71
N LYS A 828 -42.93 -24.05 -9.75
CA LYS A 828 -41.98 -24.25 -8.65
C LYS A 828 -41.04 -23.06 -8.51
N ILE A 829 -40.55 -22.50 -9.61
CA ILE A 829 -39.68 -21.31 -9.62
C ILE A 829 -40.42 -20.12 -9.02
N ILE A 830 -41.64 -19.83 -9.48
CA ILE A 830 -42.49 -18.75 -8.94
C ILE A 830 -42.70 -18.93 -7.44
N THR A 831 -43.11 -20.12 -7.01
CA THR A 831 -43.36 -20.40 -5.58
C THR A 831 -42.09 -20.23 -4.73
N ALA A 832 -40.94 -20.71 -5.20
CA ALA A 832 -39.67 -20.55 -4.50
C ALA A 832 -39.21 -19.09 -4.47
N PHE A 833 -39.44 -18.34 -5.55
CA PHE A 833 -39.08 -16.92 -5.66
C PHE A 833 -39.91 -16.07 -4.69
N ASP A 834 -41.22 -16.28 -4.62
CA ASP A 834 -42.10 -15.53 -3.69
C ASP A 834 -41.78 -15.84 -2.22
N LYS A 835 -41.44 -17.11 -1.91
CA LYS A 835 -40.94 -17.49 -0.58
C LYS A 835 -39.63 -16.78 -0.24
N ALA A 836 -38.70 -16.74 -1.18
CA ALA A 836 -37.42 -16.07 -1.01
C ALA A 836 -37.57 -14.55 -0.80
N LEU A 837 -38.47 -13.88 -1.54
CA LEU A 837 -38.80 -12.48 -1.32
C LEU A 837 -39.35 -12.23 0.09
N ASN A 838 -40.28 -13.07 0.55
CA ASN A 838 -40.83 -12.96 1.90
C ASN A 838 -39.77 -13.20 2.99
N LYS A 839 -38.87 -14.17 2.79
CA LYS A 839 -37.76 -14.44 3.71
C LYS A 839 -36.80 -13.25 3.80
N GLN A 840 -36.50 -12.60 2.68
CA GLN A 840 -35.68 -11.38 2.63
C GLN A 840 -36.36 -10.20 3.34
N LYS A 841 -37.67 -10.02 3.13
CA LYS A 841 -38.45 -8.97 3.81
C LYS A 841 -38.40 -9.15 5.33
N LEU A 842 -38.64 -10.37 5.82
CA LEU A 842 -38.58 -10.70 7.24
C LEU A 842 -37.18 -10.46 7.83
N PHE A 843 -36.12 -10.74 7.07
CA PHE A 843 -34.75 -10.43 7.46
C PHE A 843 -34.59 -8.92 7.73
N TYR A 844 -35.02 -8.05 6.80
CA TYR A 844 -34.95 -6.60 7.00
C TYR A 844 -35.81 -6.08 8.15
N GLU A 845 -37.03 -6.58 8.31
CA GLU A 845 -37.91 -6.19 9.42
C GLU A 845 -37.28 -6.50 10.78
N ARG A 846 -36.58 -7.64 10.90
CA ARG A 846 -35.84 -8.03 12.12
C ARG A 846 -34.63 -7.14 12.36
N LEU A 847 -33.89 -6.75 11.32
CA LEU A 847 -32.79 -5.80 11.46
C LEU A 847 -33.27 -4.43 11.99
N LYS A 848 -34.36 -3.91 11.42
CA LYS A 848 -34.96 -2.65 11.87
C LYS A 848 -35.49 -2.71 13.30
N THR A 849 -36.16 -3.80 13.64
CA THR A 849 -36.65 -4.03 15.01
C THR A 849 -35.47 -4.04 15.98
N LYS A 850 -34.39 -4.74 15.64
CA LYS A 850 -33.18 -4.73 16.47
C LYS A 850 -32.53 -3.35 16.55
N GLY A 851 -32.50 -2.61 15.45
CA GLY A 851 -32.01 -1.24 15.41
C GLY A 851 -32.75 -0.30 16.36
N LYS A 852 -34.09 -0.39 16.41
CA LYS A 852 -34.92 0.37 17.36
C LYS A 852 -34.55 0.05 18.81
N GLU A 853 -34.42 -1.23 19.15
CA GLU A 853 -33.97 -1.65 20.50
C GLU A 853 -32.60 -1.07 20.86
N VAL A 854 -31.66 -1.04 19.91
CA VAL A 854 -30.31 -0.48 20.14
C VAL A 854 -30.37 1.04 20.31
N LEU A 855 -31.13 1.76 19.50
CA LEU A 855 -31.28 3.21 19.60
C LEU A 855 -31.94 3.66 20.93
N GLU A 856 -32.80 2.82 21.49
CA GLU A 856 -33.43 3.06 22.80
C GLU A 856 -32.49 2.72 23.97
N SER A 857 -31.57 1.76 23.80
CA SER A 857 -30.74 1.22 24.88
C SER A 857 -29.39 1.91 25.05
N TYR A 858 -28.90 2.66 24.05
CA TYR A 858 -27.56 3.24 24.05
C TYR A 858 -27.57 4.72 23.66
N ASP A 859 -26.70 5.52 24.28
CA ASP A 859 -26.60 6.98 24.08
C ASP A 859 -25.37 7.42 23.27
N ASP A 860 -24.44 6.51 22.99
CA ASP A 860 -23.25 6.72 22.15
C ASP A 860 -23.06 5.49 21.25
N ILE A 861 -23.52 5.59 20.00
CA ILE A 861 -23.52 4.49 19.04
C ILE A 861 -22.74 4.91 17.81
N THR A 862 -21.76 4.09 17.42
CA THR A 862 -21.09 4.23 16.14
C THR A 862 -21.81 3.42 15.07
N VAL A 863 -22.29 4.10 14.03
CA VAL A 863 -22.87 3.48 12.85
C VAL A 863 -21.75 3.27 11.82
N LEU A 864 -21.53 2.02 11.45
CA LEU A 864 -20.61 1.69 10.37
C LEU A 864 -21.36 1.76 9.04
N ILE A 865 -21.07 2.80 8.28
CA ILE A 865 -21.73 3.17 7.02
C ILE A 865 -20.92 2.61 5.85
N GLY A 866 -21.61 2.16 4.80
CA GLY A 866 -20.98 1.67 3.59
C GLY A 866 -21.82 0.58 2.93
N ARG A 867 -21.27 -0.02 1.88
CA ARG A 867 -21.91 -1.19 1.26
C ARG A 867 -21.80 -2.38 2.19
N THR A 868 -22.82 -3.22 2.20
CA THR A 868 -22.90 -4.37 3.09
C THR A 868 -21.70 -5.29 2.94
N TYR A 869 -21.23 -5.56 1.71
CA TYR A 869 -20.03 -6.37 1.50
C TYR A 869 -18.71 -5.70 1.94
N ASN A 870 -18.70 -4.40 2.20
CA ASN A 870 -17.56 -3.72 2.79
C ASN A 870 -17.63 -3.74 4.31
N THR A 871 -18.82 -3.56 4.88
CA THR A 871 -18.99 -3.44 6.35
C THR A 871 -19.11 -4.80 7.04
N GLN A 872 -19.58 -5.84 6.33
CA GLN A 872 -19.84 -7.17 6.90
C GLN A 872 -18.74 -8.19 6.64
N ASP A 873 -17.96 -8.02 5.57
CA ASP A 873 -16.86 -8.93 5.27
C ASP A 873 -15.62 -8.55 6.11
N GLU A 874 -15.41 -9.26 7.21
CA GLU A 874 -14.25 -9.08 8.09
C GLU A 874 -12.92 -9.36 7.39
N GLY A 875 -12.91 -10.21 6.36
CA GLY A 875 -11.72 -10.48 5.56
C GLY A 875 -11.31 -9.27 4.70
N ILE A 876 -12.28 -8.44 4.31
CA ILE A 876 -12.06 -7.18 3.60
C ILE A 876 -11.75 -6.07 4.59
N ASN A 877 -12.59 -5.87 5.62
CA ASN A 877 -12.50 -4.69 6.47
C ASN A 877 -11.61 -4.82 7.70
N LEU A 878 -10.84 -5.90 7.79
CA LEU A 878 -9.92 -6.18 8.88
C LEU A 878 -10.59 -6.22 10.26
N SER A 879 -11.88 -6.57 10.33
CA SER A 879 -12.68 -6.61 11.55
C SER A 879 -12.78 -5.24 12.27
N ILE A 880 -12.98 -4.13 11.53
CA ILE A 880 -13.12 -2.77 12.10
C ILE A 880 -14.20 -2.69 13.21
N SER A 881 -15.30 -3.43 13.09
CA SER A 881 -16.35 -3.47 14.12
C SER A 881 -15.83 -3.97 15.47
N ASN A 882 -14.97 -5.00 15.48
CA ASN A 882 -14.35 -5.51 16.71
C ASN A 882 -13.40 -4.47 17.33
N LYS A 883 -12.69 -3.70 16.50
CA LYS A 883 -11.77 -2.65 16.98
C LYS A 883 -12.52 -1.48 17.61
N ILE A 884 -13.65 -1.09 17.03
CA ILE A 884 -14.52 -0.08 17.64
C ILE A 884 -15.01 -0.56 19.01
N ALA A 885 -15.46 -1.81 19.09
CA ALA A 885 -15.90 -2.42 20.35
C ALA A 885 -14.79 -2.51 21.41
N SER A 886 -13.55 -2.84 21.01
CA SER A 886 -12.41 -2.91 21.93
C SER A 886 -11.97 -1.54 22.46
N LEU A 887 -12.28 -0.46 21.74
CA LEU A 887 -12.17 0.94 22.23
C LEU A 887 -13.31 1.35 23.18
N GLY A 888 -14.19 0.42 23.57
CA GLY A 888 -15.29 0.66 24.51
C GLY A 888 -16.51 1.32 23.88
N LYS A 889 -16.62 1.33 22.54
CA LYS A 889 -17.71 1.97 21.80
C LYS A 889 -18.70 0.95 21.26
N THR A 890 -19.99 1.22 21.42
CA THR A 890 -21.04 0.39 20.83
C THR A 890 -21.09 0.62 19.32
N VAL A 891 -21.14 -0.46 18.53
CA VAL A 891 -21.11 -0.39 17.07
C VAL A 891 -22.24 -1.18 16.44
N MET A 892 -22.93 -0.56 15.47
CA MET A 892 -24.02 -1.19 14.73
C MET A 892 -23.90 -0.98 13.22
N PRO A 893 -24.45 -1.91 12.40
CA PRO A 893 -24.46 -1.76 10.96
C PRO A 893 -25.52 -0.76 10.50
N MET A 894 -25.26 -0.09 9.38
CA MET A 894 -26.16 0.93 8.81
C MET A 894 -27.60 0.44 8.55
N ASP A 895 -27.80 -0.84 8.26
CA ASP A 895 -29.12 -1.40 7.97
C ASP A 895 -29.98 -1.69 9.21
N PHE A 896 -29.50 -1.34 10.40
CA PHE A 896 -30.33 -1.21 11.59
C PHE A 896 -31.09 0.12 11.60
N LEU A 897 -30.64 1.13 10.85
CA LEU A 897 -31.35 2.40 10.73
C LEU A 897 -32.60 2.24 9.86
N ASP A 898 -33.70 2.83 10.31
CA ASP A 898 -34.94 2.87 9.54
C ASP A 898 -34.85 4.00 8.50
N ILE A 899 -34.29 3.66 7.33
CA ILE A 899 -34.12 4.60 6.22
C ILE A 899 -35.37 4.73 5.34
N GLU A 900 -36.44 3.97 5.62
CA GLU A 900 -37.69 4.07 4.88
C GLU A 900 -38.29 5.47 5.05
N GLY A 901 -38.66 6.10 3.93
CA GLY A 901 -39.20 7.47 3.93
C GLY A 901 -38.17 8.59 4.07
N VAL A 902 -36.89 8.29 4.32
CA VAL A 902 -35.82 9.31 4.33
C VAL A 902 -35.39 9.60 2.90
N SER A 903 -36.06 10.55 2.27
CA SER A 903 -35.79 10.97 0.89
C SER A 903 -34.50 11.79 0.79
N ILE A 904 -33.74 11.51 -0.27
CA ILE A 904 -32.62 12.35 -0.75
C ILE A 904 -32.91 12.97 -2.12
N TYR A 905 -34.15 12.80 -2.61
CA TYR A 905 -34.51 13.12 -3.99
C TYR A 905 -34.48 14.63 -4.26
N GLU A 906 -34.82 15.46 -3.27
CA GLU A 906 -34.79 16.92 -3.44
C GLU A 906 -33.36 17.43 -3.69
N GLU A 907 -32.36 16.80 -3.07
CA GLU A 907 -30.95 17.18 -3.22
C GLU A 907 -30.23 16.40 -4.33
N HIS A 908 -30.67 15.15 -4.58
CA HIS A 908 -30.03 14.19 -5.49
C HIS A 908 -31.06 13.36 -6.27
N ASP A 909 -31.88 14.04 -7.08
CA ASP A 909 -32.96 13.47 -7.90
C ASP A 909 -32.53 12.32 -8.83
N ASN A 910 -31.26 12.32 -9.26
CA ASN A 910 -30.68 11.33 -10.15
C ASN A 910 -29.62 10.43 -9.49
N MET A 911 -29.72 10.21 -8.17
CA MET A 911 -28.87 9.21 -7.52
C MET A 911 -29.15 7.82 -8.12
N PHE A 912 -28.23 7.33 -8.94
CA PHE A 912 -28.44 6.13 -9.74
C PHE A 912 -28.27 4.81 -8.95
N TRP A 913 -27.44 4.84 -7.90
CA TRP A 913 -26.97 3.65 -7.20
C TRP A 913 -27.86 3.31 -5.99
N HIS A 914 -28.33 2.06 -5.89
CA HIS A 914 -29.08 1.59 -4.70
C HIS A 914 -28.30 1.82 -3.39
N SER A 915 -27.01 1.47 -3.38
CA SER A 915 -26.14 1.71 -2.23
C SER A 915 -25.96 3.20 -1.91
N GLY A 916 -25.95 4.07 -2.93
CA GLY A 916 -25.85 5.52 -2.74
C GLY A 916 -27.06 6.07 -1.99
N HIS A 917 -28.27 5.63 -2.35
CA HIS A 917 -29.47 5.99 -1.59
C HIS A 917 -29.37 5.57 -0.12
N LYS A 918 -29.01 4.32 0.18
CA LYS A 918 -28.93 3.83 1.57
C LYS A 918 -27.89 4.61 2.38
N ILE A 919 -26.71 4.85 1.80
CA ILE A 919 -25.59 5.57 2.46
C ILE A 919 -25.99 7.02 2.78
N LEU A 920 -26.62 7.72 1.85
CA LEU A 920 -26.98 9.13 2.03
C LEU A 920 -28.20 9.31 2.93
N SER A 921 -29.20 8.42 2.85
CA SER A 921 -30.31 8.42 3.82
C SER A 921 -29.81 8.15 5.25
N ALA A 922 -28.85 7.24 5.43
CA ALA A 922 -28.22 7.01 6.72
C ALA A 922 -27.42 8.22 7.21
N ALA A 923 -26.74 8.94 6.31
CA ALA A 923 -26.02 10.17 6.64
C ALA A 923 -26.96 11.21 7.28
N LYS A 924 -28.15 11.44 6.70
CA LYS A 924 -29.17 12.35 7.25
C LYS A 924 -29.57 11.93 8.67
N ILE A 925 -29.91 10.66 8.88
CA ILE A 925 -30.30 10.14 10.21
C ILE A 925 -29.18 10.34 11.24
N VAL A 926 -27.92 10.08 10.85
CA VAL A 926 -26.78 10.24 11.77
C VAL A 926 -26.49 11.71 12.06
N MET A 927 -26.64 12.59 11.08
CA MET A 927 -26.48 14.04 11.26
C MET A 927 -27.51 14.57 12.27
N ASP A 928 -28.78 14.22 12.11
CA ASP A 928 -29.90 14.69 12.93
C ASP A 928 -29.90 14.13 14.37
N ASN A 929 -29.17 13.04 14.63
CA ASN A 929 -29.20 12.36 15.92
C ASN A 929 -27.89 12.49 16.70
N PRO A 930 -27.85 13.25 17.82
CA PRO A 930 -26.62 13.47 18.58
C PRO A 930 -26.03 12.20 19.21
N LYS A 931 -26.80 11.12 19.37
CA LYS A 931 -26.33 9.83 19.90
C LYS A 931 -25.52 9.02 18.89
N LEU A 932 -25.59 9.39 17.61
CA LEU A 932 -25.00 8.61 16.51
C LEU A 932 -23.69 9.23 16.02
N ASN A 933 -22.66 8.40 15.88
CA ASN A 933 -21.38 8.74 15.27
C ASN A 933 -21.20 7.94 13.98
N ALA A 934 -20.59 8.51 12.94
CA ALA A 934 -20.41 7.84 11.65
C ALA A 934 -18.95 7.41 11.42
N VAL A 935 -18.77 6.14 11.06
CA VAL A 935 -17.54 5.64 10.43
C VAL A 935 -17.93 5.11 9.04
N TYR A 936 -17.49 5.77 7.97
CA TYR A 936 -17.82 5.41 6.59
C TYR A 936 -16.70 4.56 5.97
N ILE A 937 -17.01 3.29 5.66
CA ILE A 937 -16.13 2.37 4.95
C ILE A 937 -16.37 2.42 3.43
N THR A 938 -15.27 2.60 2.71
CA THR A 938 -15.20 2.62 1.24
C THR A 938 -14.03 1.75 0.75
N ASN A 939 -13.90 1.56 -0.57
CA ASN A 939 -12.78 0.82 -1.16
C ASN A 939 -12.03 1.64 -2.20
N TYR A 940 -10.72 1.41 -2.29
CA TYR A 940 -9.93 1.88 -3.42
C TYR A 940 -10.49 1.37 -4.76
N ALA A 941 -10.36 2.19 -5.81
CA ALA A 941 -10.91 1.94 -7.15
C ALA A 941 -12.44 1.73 -7.20
N CYS A 942 -13.19 2.20 -6.19
CA CYS A 942 -14.65 2.18 -6.23
C CYS A 942 -15.21 3.34 -7.07
N GLY A 943 -15.73 3.01 -8.26
CA GLY A 943 -16.36 3.99 -9.15
C GLY A 943 -17.52 4.76 -8.50
N PRO A 944 -18.55 4.10 -7.95
CA PRO A 944 -19.68 4.79 -7.31
C PRO A 944 -19.28 5.72 -6.15
N ASP A 945 -18.32 5.32 -5.31
CA ASP A 945 -17.88 6.14 -4.17
C ASP A 945 -17.10 7.40 -4.59
N SER A 946 -16.60 7.46 -5.83
CA SER A 946 -15.99 8.68 -6.38
C SER A 946 -16.98 9.86 -6.41
N PHE A 947 -18.29 9.58 -6.35
CA PHE A 947 -19.36 10.57 -6.26
C PHE A 947 -19.98 10.62 -4.86
N ILE A 948 -20.34 9.46 -4.30
CA ILE A 948 -21.13 9.35 -3.06
C ILE A 948 -20.40 9.99 -1.86
N LYS A 949 -19.06 9.89 -1.80
CA LYS A 949 -18.28 10.47 -0.69
C LYS A 949 -18.43 11.98 -0.56
N ASN A 950 -18.46 12.69 -1.68
CA ASN A 950 -18.59 14.15 -1.67
C ASN A 950 -19.98 14.57 -1.15
N PHE A 951 -21.03 13.87 -1.58
CA PHE A 951 -22.39 14.09 -1.07
C PHE A 951 -22.53 13.72 0.41
N PHE A 952 -21.87 12.63 0.84
CA PHE A 952 -21.83 12.23 2.24
C PHE A 952 -21.14 13.30 3.11
N ALA A 953 -20.00 13.82 2.65
CA ALA A 953 -19.27 14.90 3.32
C ALA A 953 -20.09 16.18 3.42
N GLU A 954 -20.90 16.50 2.40
CA GLU A 954 -21.80 17.64 2.39
C GLU A 954 -22.89 17.53 3.48
N TYR A 955 -23.53 16.36 3.63
CA TYR A 955 -24.47 16.13 4.72
C TYR A 955 -23.82 16.17 6.10
N MET A 956 -22.61 15.62 6.23
CA MET A 956 -21.89 15.56 7.50
C MET A 956 -21.09 16.83 7.83
N LYS A 957 -21.23 17.92 7.05
CA LYS A 957 -20.41 19.14 7.17
C LYS A 957 -20.36 19.73 8.59
N HIS A 958 -21.42 19.57 9.37
CA HIS A 958 -21.55 20.12 10.72
C HIS A 958 -21.30 19.09 11.84
N LYS A 959 -20.99 17.84 11.48
CA LYS A 959 -20.79 16.75 12.43
C LYS A 959 -19.59 15.90 12.02
N PRO A 960 -18.55 15.80 12.86
CA PRO A 960 -17.38 14.99 12.54
C PRO A 960 -17.75 13.54 12.21
N TYR A 961 -17.09 12.98 11.20
CA TYR A 961 -17.17 11.57 10.85
C TYR A 961 -15.78 11.07 10.44
N LEU A 962 -15.59 9.75 10.47
CA LEU A 962 -14.35 9.13 10.00
C LEU A 962 -14.59 8.39 8.69
N GLU A 963 -13.85 8.74 7.63
CA GLU A 963 -13.78 7.92 6.41
C GLU A 963 -12.62 6.92 6.51
N ILE A 964 -12.89 5.65 6.23
CA ILE A 964 -11.89 4.60 6.11
C ILE A 964 -11.97 3.97 4.73
N GLU A 965 -10.94 4.22 3.92
CA GLU A 965 -10.75 3.56 2.63
C GLU A 965 -9.95 2.27 2.80
N ILE A 966 -10.53 1.17 2.31
CA ILE A 966 -10.00 -0.19 2.41
C ILE A 966 -9.47 -0.63 1.04
N ASP A 967 -8.43 -1.43 1.05
CA ASP A 967 -7.85 -2.05 -0.15
C ASP A 967 -7.26 -3.43 0.24
N GLU A 968 -6.51 -4.07 -0.64
CA GLU A 968 -5.88 -5.39 -0.47
C GLU A 968 -4.86 -5.51 0.70
N HIS A 969 -4.63 -4.44 1.47
CA HIS A 969 -3.64 -4.39 2.56
C HIS A 969 -4.12 -5.08 3.82
N ASN A 970 -3.16 -5.64 4.56
CA ASN A 970 -3.41 -6.34 5.81
C ASN A 970 -2.90 -5.60 7.05
N ALA A 971 -2.34 -4.39 6.89
CA ALA A 971 -1.81 -3.58 7.99
C ALA A 971 -2.94 -2.90 8.78
N ASP A 972 -2.97 -3.12 10.09
CA ASP A 972 -4.09 -2.74 10.97
C ASP A 972 -3.84 -1.42 11.72
N ALA A 973 -2.57 -1.12 12.06
CA ALA A 973 -2.19 -0.01 12.92
C ALA A 973 -2.67 1.38 12.45
N GLY A 974 -2.72 1.61 11.14
CA GLY A 974 -3.22 2.86 10.56
C GLY A 974 -4.71 3.08 10.83
N TYR A 975 -5.52 2.03 10.74
CA TYR A 975 -6.97 2.11 10.98
C TYR A 975 -7.28 2.30 12.46
N VAL A 976 -6.56 1.61 13.36
CA VAL A 976 -6.70 1.80 14.81
C VAL A 976 -6.36 3.24 15.21
N THR A 977 -5.26 3.78 14.68
CA THR A 977 -4.84 5.16 14.97
C THR A 977 -5.87 6.18 14.51
N ARG A 978 -6.49 5.98 13.33
CA ARG A 978 -7.59 6.82 12.84
C ARG A 978 -8.83 6.74 13.73
N LEU A 979 -9.20 5.55 14.18
CA LEU A 979 -10.32 5.34 15.11
C LEU A 979 -10.07 6.05 16.45
N GLU A 980 -8.89 5.89 17.04
CA GLU A 980 -8.52 6.56 18.29
C GLU A 980 -8.56 8.09 18.16
N ALA A 981 -7.94 8.62 17.10
CA ALA A 981 -7.95 10.07 16.83
C ALA A 981 -9.36 10.61 16.63
N PHE A 982 -10.22 9.88 15.91
CA PHE A 982 -11.62 10.22 15.74
C PHE A 982 -12.34 10.28 17.10
N TYR A 983 -12.24 9.23 17.93
CA TYR A 983 -12.90 9.22 19.23
C TYR A 983 -12.36 10.24 20.22
N ASP A 984 -11.08 10.60 20.11
CA ASP A 984 -10.51 11.70 20.88
C ASP A 984 -11.04 13.06 20.41
N SER A 985 -11.16 13.29 19.10
CA SER A 985 -11.71 14.56 18.56
C SER A 985 -13.18 14.80 18.95
N ILE A 986 -14.02 13.76 18.94
CA ILE A 986 -15.45 13.93 19.25
C ILE A 986 -15.73 14.10 20.74
N LYS A 987 -14.83 13.66 21.64
CA LYS A 987 -14.98 13.91 23.09
C LYS A 987 -14.93 15.40 23.42
N ASP A 988 -14.09 16.14 22.69
CA ASP A 988 -13.88 17.57 22.90
C ASP A 988 -14.80 18.43 22.01
N PHE A 989 -15.54 17.81 21.08
CA PHE A 989 -16.48 18.49 20.20
C PHE A 989 -17.81 18.77 20.91
N LYS A 990 -18.16 20.05 21.07
CA LYS A 990 -19.48 20.49 21.51
C LYS A 990 -20.29 20.98 20.32
N ILE A 991 -21.43 20.33 20.03
CA ILE A 991 -22.40 20.84 19.05
C ILE A 991 -22.89 22.20 19.56
N LYS A 992 -22.54 23.29 18.87
CA LYS A 992 -23.08 24.61 19.17
C LYS A 992 -24.55 24.65 18.70
N PRO A 993 -25.49 25.12 19.53
CA PRO A 993 -26.92 25.17 19.19
C PRO A 993 -27.25 26.06 17.98
N GLU A 994 -26.29 26.87 17.51
CA GLU A 994 -26.43 27.75 16.35
C GLU A 994 -26.34 27.01 14.99
N ASN A 995 -26.01 25.71 14.98
CA ASN A 995 -25.84 24.89 13.78
C ASN A 995 -26.89 23.77 13.61
N VAL A 996 -28.01 23.83 14.35
CA VAL A 996 -29.18 22.92 14.20
C VAL A 996 -30.30 23.64 13.47
#